data_AF-A0A812VMB9-F1
#
_entry.id   AF-A0A812VMB9-F1
#
_cell.length_a   1.000
_cell.length_b   1.000
_cell.length_c   1.000
_cell.angle_alpha   90.00
_cell.angle_beta   90.00
_cell.angle_gamma   90.00
#
_symmetry.space_group_name_H-M   'P 1'
#
loop_
_entity.id
_entity.type
_entity.pdbx_description
1 polymer ?
#
loop_
_entity_poly.entity_id
_entity_poly.type
_entity_poly.pdbx_seq_one_letter_code
_entity_poly.pdbx_strand_id
1 'polypeptide(L)'
;SSQGGLSLVQSASQVWSSGERVAGMGGMEVQMMILLGGIFGGAVLHSMNLPTIGMLSIYFGAQTGLGLYMKILLSDLPIAAELNIRGVPAPFLITALQQLLTFVALVVVLLALLPTRWAYKPRQLQDAKEVGCVLIISVAFAANIGLNNLSLSLLPVSANMIIRSCIPLITWILQQLVGCCGLGGFNSSWGLAEFALLLSGHVFLKDRNHKAHFYRLCSVMASIAVRIAFLSGEEHRITVPVLATTHDLRSIAEMKMQRSLGKLISARGAVMLASRTLVQEGVEDGDVITAIFQDVAVAAASNAFAAIRSDGSVVAWGDPQGGGDCSAVQKQLQHVQSIQAAWGAFAALRTDGSVVTWGDRDGGGDSSLVQSQLCNVSQIQSTGLAFAAIKEDGGVVVWGSRDGGGDCRAVRDHLYSVRQIQSNSMAFAALRADGSVVSWGAQLGYGSHSSAVLDELQEGVLNIYSLSIYSHDFAGFAAIKSGGRIVFWGDPLLNGLVHSGLDDIAHLQVAGGRWAAASQDGHLALSLRSIRGDRCLRVPECAGSLVRCNNYLAVLQKDGTVQFWGRIAPTWLRNELSNVVRLRMAWERGAAIRSDGSVVVWEFTGTGAKPGASALVRSQLTDVKDIHANPFAFAALRRDGSVVTWGNGLYGGNSAAVQRQLKDVVSIQAGGFAFAATRRDGSVVSWGLPAGGGDSSLVQEQLGHRIVDKKRATMSREAAKIKAVPHTRTKSRVLKKPSKKSAK
;
A
#
# COMPACT_ATOMS: atom_id res chain seq x y z
N SER A 1 28.59 37.66 -24.03
CA SER A 1 29.26 37.55 -22.72
C SER A 1 28.31 36.98 -21.66
N SER A 2 27.72 35.82 -21.93
CA SER A 2 26.67 35.16 -21.13
C SER A 2 27.19 33.97 -20.30
N GLN A 3 28.44 34.02 -19.82
CA GLN A 3 29.06 32.93 -19.06
C GLN A 3 29.36 33.26 -17.59
N GLY A 4 29.16 34.50 -17.11
CA GLY A 4 29.43 34.87 -15.72
C GLY A 4 28.29 34.64 -14.72
N GLY A 5 27.04 34.55 -15.19
CA GLY A 5 25.87 34.40 -14.30
C GLY A 5 25.51 32.95 -13.95
N LEU A 6 25.98 31.98 -14.74
CA LEU A 6 25.72 30.56 -14.51
C LEU A 6 26.66 29.94 -13.47
N SER A 7 27.85 30.51 -13.23
CA SER A 7 28.80 29.95 -12.25
C SER A 7 28.34 30.17 -10.81
N LEU A 8 27.70 31.31 -10.48
CA LEU A 8 27.23 31.59 -9.11
C LEU A 8 26.03 30.72 -8.69
N VAL A 9 25.14 30.40 -9.64
CA VAL A 9 24.00 29.49 -9.39
C VAL A 9 24.47 28.02 -9.36
N GLN A 10 25.48 27.66 -10.15
CA GLN A 10 26.09 26.32 -10.08
C GLN A 10 26.93 26.14 -8.81
N SER A 11 27.61 27.17 -8.30
CA SER A 11 28.32 27.11 -7.01
C SER A 11 27.36 27.01 -5.83
N ALA A 12 26.23 27.72 -5.85
CA ALA A 12 25.19 27.58 -4.81
C ALA A 12 24.48 26.22 -4.86
N SER A 13 24.27 25.66 -6.06
CA SER A 13 23.74 24.31 -6.27
C SER A 13 24.74 23.22 -5.86
N GLN A 14 26.04 23.42 -6.07
CA GLN A 14 27.07 22.44 -5.69
C GLN A 14 27.24 22.35 -4.18
N VAL A 15 27.22 23.47 -3.46
CA VAL A 15 27.25 23.50 -1.98
C VAL A 15 26.05 22.76 -1.37
N TRP A 16 24.90 22.71 -2.06
CA TRP A 16 23.71 22.03 -1.57
C TRP A 16 23.63 20.54 -1.96
N SER A 17 24.42 20.11 -2.95
CA SER A 17 24.49 18.71 -3.41
C SER A 17 25.59 17.88 -2.72
N SER A 18 26.59 18.54 -2.13
CA SER A 18 27.50 17.91 -1.17
C SER A 18 26.85 17.96 0.21
N GLY A 19 26.48 16.81 0.77
CA GLY A 19 25.98 16.66 2.15
C GLY A 19 27.03 17.00 3.22
N GLU A 20 27.77 18.09 3.06
CA GLU A 20 28.65 18.64 4.07
C GLU A 20 27.88 19.58 4.98
N ARG A 21 27.63 19.05 6.16
CA ARG A 21 27.37 19.75 7.42
C ARG A 21 28.14 21.08 7.47
N VAL A 22 27.44 22.21 7.44
CA VAL A 22 27.96 23.44 8.07
C VAL A 22 27.72 23.31 9.57
N ALA A 23 28.42 22.36 10.19
CA ALA A 23 28.66 22.34 11.62
C ALA A 23 29.95 23.13 11.82
N GLY A 24 29.86 24.39 12.28
CA GLY A 24 31.07 25.13 12.64
C GLY A 24 31.11 26.64 12.42
N MET A 25 30.00 27.31 12.14
CA MET A 25 29.91 28.75 12.40
C MET A 25 28.84 28.97 13.46
N GLY A 26 29.28 29.07 14.71
CA GLY A 26 28.39 29.32 15.84
C GLY A 26 27.66 30.63 15.58
N GLY A 27 26.31 30.62 15.63
CA GLY A 27 25.48 31.80 15.40
C GLY A 27 25.80 33.00 16.31
N MET A 28 26.67 32.82 17.31
CA MET A 28 27.28 33.88 18.11
C MET A 28 28.16 34.82 17.27
N GLU A 29 28.93 34.33 16.28
CA GLU A 29 29.83 35.19 15.46
C GLU A 29 29.07 36.13 14.52
N VAL A 30 28.01 35.62 13.86
CA VAL A 30 27.17 36.43 12.96
C VAL A 30 26.35 37.44 13.75
N GLN A 31 25.82 37.06 14.92
CA GLN A 31 25.09 37.99 15.79
C GLN A 31 26.01 39.02 16.44
N MET A 32 27.23 38.65 16.79
CA MET A 32 28.25 39.56 17.30
C MET A 32 28.75 40.51 16.20
N MET A 33 28.83 40.07 14.94
CA MET A 33 29.06 40.96 13.79
C MET A 33 27.91 41.95 13.57
N ILE A 34 26.66 41.55 13.77
CA ILE A 34 25.50 42.45 13.69
C ILE A 34 25.53 43.46 14.84
N LEU A 35 25.88 43.02 16.06
CA LEU A 35 26.02 43.88 17.22
C LEU A 35 27.17 44.89 17.03
N LEU A 36 28.34 44.41 16.58
CA LEU A 36 29.51 45.24 16.30
C LEU A 36 29.26 46.18 15.12
N GLY A 37 28.56 45.75 14.08
CA GLY A 37 28.15 46.60 12.95
C GLY A 37 27.15 47.69 13.35
N GLY A 38 26.21 47.36 14.25
CA GLY A 38 25.27 48.32 14.83
C GLY A 38 25.95 49.32 15.76
N ILE A 39 26.89 48.87 16.60
CA ILE A 39 27.68 49.72 17.50
C ILE A 39 28.66 50.61 16.71
N PHE A 40 29.36 50.06 15.71
CA PHE A 40 30.31 50.80 14.88
C PHE A 40 29.60 51.81 13.97
N GLY A 41 28.48 51.40 13.34
CA GLY A 41 27.60 52.31 12.60
C GLY A 41 27.02 53.41 13.50
N GLY A 42 26.60 53.05 14.72
CA GLY A 42 26.14 54.00 15.74
C GLY A 42 27.23 54.98 16.18
N ALA A 43 28.47 54.52 16.38
CA ALA A 43 29.60 55.35 16.81
C ALA A 43 30.09 56.31 15.72
N VAL A 44 30.19 55.85 14.46
CA VAL A 44 30.53 56.70 13.31
C VAL A 44 29.46 57.78 13.10
N LEU A 45 28.18 57.45 13.26
CA LEU A 45 27.08 58.39 13.11
C LEU A 45 26.92 59.34 14.32
N HIS A 46 27.25 58.89 15.54
CA HIS A 46 27.25 59.72 16.75
C HIS A 46 28.27 60.86 16.67
N SER A 47 29.41 60.64 16.02
CA SER A 47 30.42 61.67 15.76
C SER A 47 29.93 62.83 14.86
N MET A 48 28.77 62.68 14.20
CA MET A 48 28.15 63.66 13.30
C MET A 48 27.01 64.49 13.94
N ASN A 49 26.78 64.37 15.26
CA ASN A 49 25.92 65.22 16.09
C ASN A 49 24.44 65.37 15.61
N LEU A 50 23.83 64.28 15.14
CA LEU A 50 22.44 64.25 14.67
C LEU A 50 21.47 63.71 15.75
N PRO A 51 20.42 64.45 16.17
CA PRO A 51 19.49 64.04 17.22
C PRO A 51 18.56 62.85 16.87
N THR A 52 18.65 62.32 15.64
CA THR A 52 17.88 61.15 15.15
C THR A 52 18.45 59.81 15.67
N ILE A 53 19.64 59.84 16.28
CA ILE A 53 20.47 58.67 16.57
C ILE A 53 19.95 57.88 17.79
N GLY A 54 19.34 58.55 18.78
CA GLY A 54 18.73 57.87 19.93
C GLY A 54 17.54 56.99 19.54
N MET A 55 16.70 57.45 18.61
CA MET A 55 15.51 56.70 18.19
C MET A 55 15.84 55.48 17.32
N LEU A 56 16.82 55.57 16.42
CA LEU A 56 17.30 54.41 15.65
C LEU A 56 17.99 53.37 16.55
N SER A 57 18.73 53.83 17.57
CA SER A 57 19.37 52.95 18.56
C SER A 57 18.35 52.24 19.46
N ILE A 58 17.26 52.92 19.84
CA ILE A 58 16.13 52.31 20.57
C ILE A 58 15.41 51.29 19.69
N TYR A 59 15.23 51.58 18.40
CA TYR A 59 14.56 50.67 17.45
C TYR A 59 15.36 49.38 17.23
N PHE A 60 16.67 49.50 17.00
CA PHE A 60 17.56 48.35 16.85
C PHE A 60 17.82 47.62 18.18
N GLY A 61 17.87 48.34 19.31
CA GLY A 61 17.95 47.76 20.64
C GLY A 61 16.72 46.92 20.96
N ALA A 62 15.52 47.42 20.63
CA ALA A 62 14.27 46.68 20.78
C ALA A 62 14.18 45.47 19.83
N GLN A 63 14.64 45.61 18.58
CA GLN A 63 14.65 44.52 17.59
C GLN A 63 15.67 43.42 17.94
N THR A 64 16.85 43.80 18.43
CA THR A 64 17.89 42.88 18.92
C THR A 64 17.43 42.18 20.20
N GLY A 65 16.79 42.92 21.10
CA GLY A 65 16.17 42.37 22.32
C GLY A 65 15.07 41.35 22.01
N LEU A 66 14.21 41.61 21.02
CA LEU A 66 13.17 40.68 20.57
C LEU A 66 13.78 39.43 19.91
N GLY A 67 14.88 39.57 19.16
CA GLY A 67 15.64 38.45 18.60
C GLY A 67 16.30 37.57 19.66
N LEU A 68 16.82 38.17 20.74
CA LEU A 68 17.37 37.44 21.89
C LEU A 68 16.28 36.73 22.70
N TYR A 69 15.14 37.41 22.92
CA TYR A 69 13.96 36.87 23.60
C TYR A 69 13.38 35.67 22.84
N MET A 70 13.25 35.77 21.51
CA MET A 70 12.79 34.66 20.68
C MET A 70 13.78 33.49 20.63
N LYS A 71 15.09 33.73 20.75
CA LYS A 71 16.09 32.66 20.91
C LYS A 71 15.89 31.93 22.25
N ILE A 72 15.69 32.65 23.35
CA ILE A 72 15.43 32.03 24.67
C ILE A 72 14.14 31.20 24.65
N LEU A 73 13.12 31.62 23.90
CA LEU A 73 11.86 30.88 23.76
C LEU A 73 11.92 29.71 22.78
N LEU A 74 12.76 29.77 21.72
CA LEU A 74 12.71 28.84 20.58
C LEU A 74 13.97 27.97 20.42
N SER A 75 15.04 28.19 21.19
CA SER A 75 16.30 27.43 21.07
C SER A 75 16.17 25.94 21.42
N ASP A 76 15.13 25.56 22.15
CA ASP A 76 14.88 24.18 22.57
C ASP A 76 13.87 23.43 21.68
N LEU A 77 13.37 24.04 20.60
CA LEU A 77 12.45 23.36 19.69
C LEU A 77 13.19 22.31 18.84
N PRO A 78 12.74 21.04 18.83
CA PRO A 78 13.30 20.01 17.96
C PRO A 78 12.89 20.29 16.51
N ILE A 79 13.86 20.58 15.65
CA ILE A 79 13.61 20.78 14.21
C ILE A 79 13.29 19.43 13.52
N ALA A 80 13.84 18.33 14.05
CA ALA A 80 13.50 16.96 13.68
C ALA A 80 13.66 16.04 14.90
N ALA A 81 12.54 15.53 15.42
CA ALA A 81 12.53 14.71 16.64
C ALA A 81 13.27 13.37 16.47
N GLU A 82 13.31 12.82 15.27
CA GLU A 82 13.97 11.54 14.97
C GLU A 82 15.50 11.61 14.90
N LEU A 83 16.08 12.81 14.75
CA LEU A 83 17.53 13.01 14.59
C LEU A 83 18.18 13.76 15.76
N ASN A 84 17.41 14.12 16.79
CA ASN A 84 17.84 14.85 17.98
C ASN A 84 18.59 16.18 17.69
N ILE A 85 18.19 16.90 16.63
CA ILE A 85 18.82 18.16 16.21
C ILE A 85 17.99 19.36 16.70
N ARG A 86 18.62 20.26 17.46
CA ARG A 86 18.07 21.54 17.93
C ARG A 86 18.77 22.70 17.23
N GLY A 87 18.04 23.75 16.83
CA GLY A 87 18.63 24.88 16.09
C GLY A 87 17.62 25.97 15.70
N VAL A 88 18.03 26.93 14.87
CA VAL A 88 17.18 28.03 14.36
C VAL A 88 16.72 27.74 12.93
N PRO A 89 15.44 27.86 12.58
CA PRO A 89 14.97 27.57 11.22
C PRO A 89 15.55 28.55 10.18
N ALA A 90 16.02 28.01 9.04
CA ALA A 90 16.65 28.77 7.95
C ALA A 90 15.87 30.01 7.45
N PRO A 91 14.52 30.03 7.41
CA PRO A 91 13.75 31.23 7.03
C PRO A 91 13.98 32.45 7.94
N PHE A 92 14.31 32.24 9.22
CA PHE A 92 14.63 33.33 10.15
C PHE A 92 15.95 34.01 9.80
N LEU A 93 16.98 33.21 9.45
CA LEU A 93 18.30 33.71 9.06
C LEU A 93 18.22 34.56 7.79
N ILE A 94 17.43 34.11 6.80
CA ILE A 94 17.22 34.83 5.54
C ILE A 94 16.52 36.17 5.80
N THR A 95 15.50 36.19 6.66
CA THR A 95 14.77 37.43 6.97
C THR A 95 15.66 38.44 7.69
N ALA A 96 16.52 37.98 8.61
CA ALA A 96 17.50 38.83 9.29
C ALA A 96 18.54 39.42 8.32
N LEU A 97 19.08 38.61 7.40
CA LEU A 97 20.03 39.05 6.37
C LEU A 97 19.41 40.09 5.42
N GLN A 98 18.16 39.87 4.99
CA GLN A 98 17.45 40.80 4.12
C GLN A 98 17.24 42.17 4.79
N GLN A 99 16.89 42.19 6.08
CA GLN A 99 16.73 43.43 6.85
C GLN A 99 18.05 44.17 7.00
N LEU A 100 19.15 43.46 7.27
CA LEU A 100 20.49 44.04 7.37
C LEU A 100 20.94 44.67 6.04
N LEU A 101 20.80 43.94 4.93
CA LEU A 101 21.15 44.43 3.60
C LEU A 101 20.33 45.68 3.22
N THR A 102 19.04 45.68 3.53
CA THR A 102 18.15 46.83 3.27
C THR A 102 18.55 48.04 4.10
N PHE A 103 18.94 47.84 5.36
CA PHE A 103 19.43 48.93 6.22
C PHE A 103 20.73 49.52 5.69
N VAL A 104 21.70 48.69 5.31
CA VAL A 104 22.96 49.15 4.72
C VAL A 104 22.68 49.94 3.44
N ALA A 105 21.79 49.46 2.57
CA ALA A 105 21.39 50.18 1.37
C ALA A 105 20.75 51.54 1.69
N LEU A 106 19.86 51.62 2.69
CA LEU A 106 19.25 52.87 3.13
C LEU A 106 20.30 53.85 3.66
N VAL A 107 21.24 53.39 4.48
CA VAL A 107 22.34 54.22 5.00
C VAL A 107 23.20 54.74 3.85
N VAL A 108 23.56 53.90 2.89
CA VAL A 108 24.32 54.30 1.70
C VAL A 108 23.56 55.38 0.90
N VAL A 109 22.26 55.23 0.69
CA VAL A 109 21.42 56.22 0.01
C VAL A 109 21.37 57.54 0.79
N LEU A 110 21.17 57.49 2.11
CA LEU A 110 21.14 58.70 2.95
C LEU A 110 22.49 59.42 2.93
N LEU A 111 23.60 58.69 3.03
CA LEU A 111 24.96 59.25 2.93
C LEU A 111 25.23 59.85 1.55
N ALA A 112 24.77 59.21 0.48
CA ALA A 112 24.90 59.73 -0.89
C ALA A 112 24.05 60.99 -1.13
N LEU A 113 22.96 61.17 -0.38
CA LEU A 113 22.08 62.35 -0.47
C LEU A 113 22.59 63.55 0.35
N LEU A 114 23.46 63.35 1.35
CA LEU A 114 24.02 64.43 2.20
C LEU A 114 24.64 65.61 1.42
N PRO A 115 25.44 65.41 0.36
CA PRO A 115 26.03 66.52 -0.41
C PRO A 115 25.05 67.16 -1.41
N THR A 116 23.83 66.64 -1.55
CA THR A 116 22.84 67.12 -2.53
C THR A 116 21.84 68.09 -1.90
N ARG A 117 21.12 68.87 -2.72
CA ARG A 117 20.00 69.72 -2.26
C ARG A 117 18.84 68.92 -1.65
N TRP A 118 18.86 67.59 -1.79
CA TRP A 118 17.87 66.64 -1.28
C TRP A 118 18.32 65.96 0.02
N ALA A 119 19.35 66.50 0.68
CA ALA A 119 19.81 66.00 1.97
C ALA A 119 18.64 65.87 2.96
N TYR A 120 18.43 64.66 3.45
CA TYR A 120 17.37 64.38 4.40
C TYR A 120 17.63 65.14 5.70
N LYS A 121 16.76 66.11 6.02
CA LYS A 121 16.80 66.85 7.28
C LYS A 121 15.72 66.31 8.22
N PRO A 122 16.09 65.54 9.26
CA PRO A 122 15.12 64.99 10.19
C PRO A 122 14.44 66.12 10.95
N ARG A 123 13.10 66.13 10.94
CA ARG A 123 12.30 67.06 11.75
C ARG A 123 12.49 66.72 13.22
N GLN A 124 12.85 67.71 14.05
CA GLN A 124 12.90 67.52 15.49
C GLN A 124 11.48 67.36 16.03
N LEU A 125 11.27 66.35 16.89
CA LEU A 125 10.00 66.17 17.60
C LEU A 125 9.93 67.23 18.71
N GLN A 126 8.89 68.04 18.70
CA GLN A 126 8.78 69.21 19.60
C GLN A 126 7.76 69.00 20.74
N ASP A 127 6.79 68.10 20.58
CA ASP A 127 5.71 67.88 21.55
C ASP A 127 5.59 66.41 21.99
N ALA A 128 5.13 66.18 23.22
CA ALA A 128 4.93 64.87 23.82
C ALA A 128 3.92 64.02 23.02
N LYS A 129 2.98 64.66 22.30
CA LYS A 129 2.07 63.99 21.37
C LYS A 129 2.78 63.41 20.15
N GLU A 130 3.77 64.11 19.61
CA GLU A 130 4.57 63.62 18.47
C GLU A 130 5.42 62.42 18.89
N VAL A 131 6.04 62.50 20.08
CA VAL A 131 6.80 61.40 20.68
C VAL A 131 5.90 60.18 20.95
N GLY A 132 4.70 60.39 21.50
CA GLY A 132 3.72 59.35 21.73
C GLY A 132 3.27 58.65 20.43
N CYS A 133 3.03 59.41 19.36
CA CYS A 133 2.65 58.83 18.07
C CYS A 133 3.79 58.00 17.47
N VAL A 134 5.04 58.49 17.51
CA VAL A 134 6.20 57.75 17.02
C VAL A 134 6.40 56.45 17.81
N LEU A 135 6.21 56.46 19.13
CA LEU A 135 6.27 55.26 19.96
C LEU A 135 5.19 54.24 19.59
N ILE A 136 3.94 54.66 19.39
CA ILE A 136 2.83 53.78 19.01
C ILE A 136 3.09 53.14 17.65
N ILE A 137 3.51 53.92 16.66
CA ILE A 137 3.85 53.41 15.31
C ILE A 137 5.02 52.43 15.39
N SER A 138 6.03 52.74 16.21
CA SER A 138 7.20 51.88 16.41
C SER A 138 6.83 50.54 17.03
N VAL A 139 5.99 50.53 18.06
CA VAL A 139 5.49 49.33 18.71
C VAL A 139 4.61 48.51 17.76
N ALA A 140 3.70 49.14 17.01
CA ALA A 140 2.85 48.47 16.05
C ALA A 140 3.66 47.79 14.92
N PHE A 141 4.70 48.47 14.42
CA PHE A 141 5.56 47.92 13.39
C PHE A 141 6.46 46.78 13.93
N ALA A 142 7.01 46.93 15.14
CA ALA A 142 7.77 45.87 15.79
C ALA A 142 6.91 44.63 16.08
N ALA A 143 5.67 44.82 16.54
CA ALA A 143 4.70 43.75 16.74
C ALA A 143 4.36 43.03 15.42
N ASN A 144 4.21 43.77 14.31
CA ASN A 144 3.95 43.19 12.99
C ASN A 144 5.12 42.31 12.49
N ILE A 145 6.37 42.75 12.70
CA ILE A 145 7.55 41.93 12.38
C ILE A 145 7.59 40.68 13.27
N GLY A 146 7.32 40.84 14.57
CA GLY A 146 7.25 39.74 15.53
C GLY A 146 6.20 38.68 15.14
N LEU A 147 4.99 39.12 14.78
CA LEU A 147 3.91 38.25 14.34
C LEU A 147 4.24 37.54 13.01
N ASN A 148 4.83 38.26 12.05
CA ASN A 148 5.26 37.65 10.78
C ASN A 148 6.31 36.57 10.99
N ASN A 149 7.24 36.78 11.90
CA ASN A 149 8.27 35.81 12.26
C ASN A 149 7.69 34.61 13.05
N LEU A 150 6.73 34.85 13.96
CA LEU A 150 5.99 33.78 14.64
C LEU A 150 5.12 32.96 13.67
N SER A 151 4.55 33.60 12.64
CA SER A 151 3.75 32.90 11.63
C SER A 151 4.58 31.95 10.76
N LEU A 152 5.89 32.22 10.57
CA LEU A 152 6.79 31.32 9.83
C LEU A 152 7.05 30.01 10.57
N SER A 153 6.97 29.99 11.91
CA SER A 153 7.16 28.78 12.70
C SER A 153 5.87 27.96 12.86
N LEU A 154 4.71 28.54 12.59
CA LEU A 154 3.41 27.91 12.83
C LEU A 154 2.58 27.62 11.56
N LEU A 155 2.84 28.33 10.45
CA LEU A 155 2.02 28.24 9.24
C LEU A 155 2.83 27.81 8.00
N PRO A 156 2.21 27.07 7.06
CA PRO A 156 2.81 26.78 5.76
C PRO A 156 3.22 28.06 5.02
N VAL A 157 4.34 28.00 4.29
CA VAL A 157 4.98 29.14 3.59
C VAL A 157 4.00 29.90 2.69
N SER A 158 3.04 29.22 2.07
CA SER A 158 2.01 29.80 1.21
C SER A 158 1.03 30.72 1.97
N ALA A 159 0.57 30.33 3.16
CA ALA A 159 -0.28 31.16 4.01
C ALA A 159 0.47 32.39 4.52
N ASN A 160 1.77 32.24 4.79
CA ASN A 160 2.63 33.34 5.20
C ASN A 160 2.80 34.40 4.10
N MET A 161 2.95 33.98 2.84
CA MET A 161 3.01 34.93 1.72
C MET A 161 1.72 35.75 1.56
N ILE A 162 0.56 35.17 1.87
CA ILE A 162 -0.73 35.88 1.87
C ILE A 162 -0.77 36.93 2.99
N ILE A 163 -0.36 36.57 4.21
CA ILE A 163 -0.29 37.53 5.34
C ILE A 163 0.67 38.68 5.00
N ARG A 164 1.81 38.38 4.39
CA ARG A 164 2.78 39.40 3.92
C ARG A 164 2.20 40.33 2.86
N SER A 165 1.30 39.85 2.01
CA SER A 165 0.64 40.69 1.00
C SER A 165 -0.32 41.72 1.62
N CYS A 166 -0.73 41.55 2.88
CA CYS A 166 -1.57 42.50 3.62
C CYS A 166 -0.79 43.63 4.32
N ILE A 167 0.55 43.58 4.32
CA ILE A 167 1.40 44.60 4.98
C ILE A 167 1.14 46.03 4.48
N PRO A 168 0.99 46.28 3.15
CA PRO A 168 0.70 47.63 2.65
C PRO A 168 -0.63 48.19 3.16
N LEU A 169 -1.62 47.33 3.42
CA LEU A 169 -2.91 47.72 3.98
C LEU A 169 -2.78 48.20 5.43
N ILE A 170 -1.98 47.50 6.24
CA ILE A 170 -1.71 47.89 7.64
C ILE A 170 -0.95 49.22 7.67
N THR A 171 0.04 49.39 6.80
CA THR A 171 0.80 50.65 6.68
C THR A 171 -0.10 51.82 6.28
N TRP A 172 -1.06 51.58 5.37
CA TRP A 172 -2.05 52.59 4.98
C TRP A 172 -2.99 52.97 6.14
N ILE A 173 -3.54 51.99 6.88
CA ILE A 173 -4.41 52.26 8.03
C ILE A 173 -3.66 53.08 9.09
N LEU A 174 -2.40 52.75 9.36
CA LEU A 174 -1.57 53.49 10.30
C LEU A 174 -1.30 54.92 9.83
N GLN A 175 -1.06 55.14 8.53
CA GLN A 175 -0.91 56.49 7.98
C GLN A 175 -2.19 57.32 8.11
N GLN A 176 -3.37 56.73 7.92
CA GLN A 176 -4.64 57.43 8.08
C GLN A 176 -4.92 57.77 9.55
N LEU A 177 -4.60 56.86 10.49
CA LEU A 177 -4.71 57.12 11.93
C LEU A 177 -3.79 58.28 12.37
N VAL A 178 -2.58 58.35 11.83
CA VAL A 178 -1.65 59.47 12.09
C VAL A 178 -2.14 60.78 11.48
N GLY A 179 -2.77 60.72 10.31
CA GLY A 179 -3.45 61.86 9.69
C GLY A 179 -4.60 62.40 10.56
N CYS A 180 -5.41 61.51 11.15
CA CYS A 180 -6.47 61.89 12.09
C CYS A 180 -5.95 62.58 13.37
N CYS A 181 -4.70 62.34 13.76
CA CYS A 181 -4.05 62.98 14.90
C CYS A 181 -3.38 64.32 14.56
N GLY A 182 -3.55 64.84 13.34
CA GLY A 182 -3.12 66.18 12.93
C GLY A 182 -1.63 66.33 12.59
N LEU A 183 -0.90 65.22 12.41
CA LEU A 183 0.55 65.21 12.20
C LEU A 183 0.99 64.89 10.76
N GLY A 184 0.05 64.86 9.79
CA GLY A 184 0.33 64.69 8.37
C GLY A 184 -0.83 65.16 7.49
N GLY A 185 -0.54 65.59 6.27
CA GLY A 185 -1.55 66.06 5.32
C GLY A 185 -2.56 64.96 4.99
N PHE A 186 -3.81 65.14 5.41
CA PHE A 186 -4.91 64.22 5.11
C PHE A 186 -5.34 64.42 3.65
N ASN A 187 -4.79 63.61 2.74
CA ASN A 187 -5.22 63.64 1.34
C ASN A 187 -6.45 62.72 1.16
N SER A 188 -7.63 63.32 1.05
CA SER A 188 -8.91 62.62 0.85
C SER A 188 -9.12 62.08 -0.57
N SER A 189 -8.13 62.22 -1.46
CA SER A 189 -8.24 61.96 -2.90
C SER A 189 -7.56 60.67 -3.37
N TRP A 190 -7.34 59.68 -2.51
CA TRP A 190 -6.90 58.36 -2.96
C TRP A 190 -8.10 57.58 -3.50
N GLY A 191 -8.22 57.50 -4.82
CA GLY A 191 -9.33 56.82 -5.48
C GLY A 191 -9.25 55.30 -5.37
N LEU A 192 -10.39 54.61 -5.45
CA LEU A 192 -10.52 53.14 -5.55
C LEU A 192 -9.54 52.49 -6.56
N ALA A 193 -9.09 53.23 -7.57
CA ALA A 193 -8.10 52.79 -8.55
C ALA A 193 -6.67 52.63 -7.98
N GLU A 194 -6.22 53.51 -7.09
CA GLU A 194 -4.92 53.40 -6.43
C GLU A 194 -4.93 52.28 -5.37
N PHE A 195 -6.08 52.09 -4.72
CA PHE A 195 -6.35 50.94 -3.84
C PHE A 195 -6.27 49.59 -4.60
N ALA A 196 -6.84 49.55 -5.82
CA ALA A 196 -6.73 48.38 -6.70
C ALA A 196 -5.31 48.17 -7.25
N LEU A 197 -4.56 49.24 -7.52
CA LEU A 197 -3.15 49.19 -7.94
C LEU A 197 -2.21 48.68 -6.83
N LEU A 198 -2.47 49.02 -5.57
CA LEU A 198 -1.68 48.55 -4.42
C LEU A 198 -1.88 47.05 -4.15
N LEU A 199 -3.09 46.52 -4.34
CA LEU A 199 -3.39 45.09 -4.26
C LEU A 199 -2.88 44.29 -5.48
N SER A 200 -2.84 44.90 -6.66
CA SER A 200 -2.40 44.24 -7.91
C SER A 200 -0.90 44.37 -8.20
N GLY A 201 -0.23 45.35 -7.60
CA GLY A 201 1.16 45.78 -7.90
C GLY A 201 2.28 44.83 -7.47
N HIS A 202 2.00 43.65 -6.92
CA HIS A 202 3.03 42.62 -6.65
C HIS A 202 2.78 41.28 -7.35
N VAL A 203 1.70 41.16 -8.15
CA VAL A 203 1.37 39.89 -8.84
C VAL A 203 1.50 39.98 -10.36
N PHE A 204 1.67 41.17 -10.95
CA PHE A 204 1.65 41.32 -12.41
C PHE A 204 2.89 42.00 -13.00
N LEU A 205 3.96 41.22 -13.16
CA LEU A 205 4.97 41.47 -14.19
C LEU A 205 4.83 40.45 -15.33
N LYS A 206 3.99 40.84 -16.30
CA LYS A 206 4.26 40.77 -17.75
C LYS A 206 4.93 39.50 -18.29
N ASP A 207 4.30 38.34 -18.17
CA ASP A 207 4.60 37.21 -19.06
C ASP A 207 3.33 36.42 -19.41
N ARG A 208 3.14 36.11 -20.71
CA ARG A 208 1.98 35.35 -21.23
C ARG A 208 1.91 33.94 -20.63
N ASN A 209 3.02 33.44 -20.07
CA ASN A 209 3.09 32.16 -19.35
C ASN A 209 2.43 32.19 -17.96
N HIS A 210 2.20 33.36 -17.35
CA HIS A 210 1.63 33.44 -15.99
C HIS A 210 0.10 33.43 -15.95
N LYS A 211 -0.61 33.58 -17.07
CA LYS A 211 -2.05 33.21 -17.12
C LYS A 211 -2.22 31.72 -16.83
N ALA A 212 -1.32 30.87 -17.32
CA ALA A 212 -1.33 29.45 -16.97
C ALA A 212 -0.99 29.21 -15.49
N HIS A 213 -0.18 30.05 -14.85
CA HIS A 213 0.08 29.97 -13.41
C HIS A 213 -1.06 30.52 -12.54
N PHE A 214 -1.79 31.56 -12.97
CA PHE A 214 -3.01 32.03 -12.31
C PHE A 214 -4.16 31.04 -12.47
N TYR A 215 -4.36 30.47 -13.67
CA TYR A 215 -5.28 29.35 -13.87
C TYR A 215 -4.81 28.09 -13.12
N ARG A 216 -3.50 27.85 -12.97
CA ARG A 216 -2.98 26.79 -12.10
C ARG A 216 -3.23 27.07 -10.62
N LEU A 217 -3.06 28.30 -10.13
CA LEU A 217 -3.37 28.69 -8.75
C LEU A 217 -4.87 28.61 -8.46
N CYS A 218 -5.72 29.10 -9.38
CA CYS A 218 -7.15 28.91 -9.33
C CYS A 218 -7.53 27.42 -9.48
N SER A 219 -6.76 26.60 -10.18
CA SER A 219 -6.95 25.13 -10.24
C SER A 219 -6.47 24.40 -8.97
N VAL A 220 -5.55 24.99 -8.21
CA VAL A 220 -5.14 24.51 -6.88
C VAL A 220 -6.22 24.85 -5.84
N MET A 221 -6.97 25.94 -6.03
CA MET A 221 -8.18 26.24 -5.25
C MET A 221 -9.45 25.56 -5.79
N ALA A 222 -9.45 25.16 -7.05
CA ALA A 222 -10.54 24.37 -7.63
C ALA A 222 -10.47 22.97 -7.05
N SER A 223 -11.61 22.52 -6.54
CA SER A 223 -11.77 21.17 -6.00
C SER A 223 -12.76 20.40 -6.84
N ILE A 224 -12.52 19.11 -6.97
CA ILE A 224 -13.44 18.16 -7.56
C ILE A 224 -14.08 17.42 -6.38
N ALA A 225 -15.40 17.48 -6.30
CA ALA A 225 -16.21 16.71 -5.38
C ALA A 225 -16.63 15.42 -6.08
N VAL A 226 -15.95 14.33 -5.78
CA VAL A 226 -16.29 12.99 -6.25
C VAL A 226 -17.12 12.25 -5.20
N ARG A 227 -17.97 11.33 -5.65
CA ARG A 227 -18.63 10.36 -4.77
C ARG A 227 -17.89 9.04 -4.88
N ILE A 228 -17.26 8.61 -3.80
CA ILE A 228 -16.72 7.26 -3.74
C ILE A 228 -17.85 6.32 -3.32
N ALA A 229 -18.27 5.48 -4.26
CA ALA A 229 -19.28 4.47 -4.06
C ALA A 229 -18.63 3.10 -3.82
N PHE A 230 -19.11 2.40 -2.81
CA PHE A 230 -18.80 1.01 -2.59
C PHE A 230 -19.86 0.11 -3.21
N LEU A 231 -19.45 -1.12 -3.49
CA LEU A 231 -20.31 -2.20 -3.92
C LEU A 231 -21.41 -2.58 -2.91
N SER A 232 -21.21 -2.23 -1.63
CA SER A 232 -22.19 -2.34 -0.57
C SER A 232 -23.39 -1.39 -0.74
N GLY A 233 -23.27 -0.35 -1.59
CA GLY A 233 -24.24 0.73 -1.74
C GLY A 233 -23.96 1.95 -0.86
N GLU A 234 -22.90 1.90 -0.07
CA GLU A 234 -22.38 3.02 0.72
C GLU A 234 -21.71 4.04 -0.21
N GLU A 235 -22.04 5.33 -0.08
CA GLU A 235 -21.43 6.42 -0.86
C GLU A 235 -20.90 7.50 0.06
N HIS A 236 -19.67 7.95 -0.20
CA HIS A 236 -19.04 9.05 0.54
C HIS A 236 -18.63 10.16 -0.42
N ARG A 237 -19.06 11.38 -0.12
CA ARG A 237 -18.63 12.56 -0.87
C ARG A 237 -17.26 13.00 -0.38
N ILE A 238 -16.30 13.09 -1.30
CA ILE A 238 -14.93 13.50 -1.02
C ILE A 238 -14.57 14.64 -1.95
N THR A 239 -14.01 15.69 -1.34
CA THR A 239 -13.57 16.88 -2.06
C THR A 239 -12.06 16.91 -2.03
N VAL A 240 -11.44 16.91 -3.20
CA VAL A 240 -9.98 16.95 -3.37
C VAL A 240 -9.60 18.04 -4.37
N PRO A 241 -8.38 18.59 -4.30
CA PRO A 241 -7.88 19.52 -5.30
C PRO A 241 -7.94 18.92 -6.72
N VAL A 242 -8.21 19.72 -7.75
CA VAL A 242 -8.28 19.25 -9.16
C VAL A 242 -6.97 18.58 -9.60
N LEU A 243 -5.83 19.01 -9.07
CA LEU A 243 -4.51 18.45 -9.35
C LEU A 243 -4.15 17.24 -8.47
N ALA A 244 -5.05 16.82 -7.57
CA ALA A 244 -4.84 15.64 -6.75
C ALA A 244 -4.60 14.41 -7.63
N THR A 245 -3.68 13.56 -7.18
CA THR A 245 -3.49 12.25 -7.75
C THR A 245 -4.59 11.31 -7.26
N THR A 246 -4.74 10.19 -7.96
CA THR A 246 -5.60 9.09 -7.48
C THR A 246 -5.09 8.51 -6.16
N HIS A 247 -3.78 8.56 -5.90
CA HIS A 247 -3.20 8.26 -4.59
C HIS A 247 -3.69 9.24 -3.52
N ASP A 248 -3.67 10.55 -3.77
CA ASP A 248 -4.17 11.55 -2.81
C ASP A 248 -5.67 11.37 -2.54
N LEU A 249 -6.47 11.13 -3.60
CA LEU A 249 -7.88 10.81 -3.46
C LEU A 249 -8.09 9.56 -2.60
N ARG A 250 -7.29 8.51 -2.85
CA ARG A 250 -7.31 7.27 -2.08
C ARG A 250 -6.96 7.54 -0.62
N SER A 251 -5.85 8.20 -0.31
CA SER A 251 -5.44 8.46 1.07
C SER A 251 -6.45 9.34 1.84
N ILE A 252 -7.03 10.35 1.17
CA ILE A 252 -8.09 11.18 1.78
C ILE A 252 -9.36 10.35 2.02
N ALA A 253 -9.71 9.49 1.06
CA ALA A 253 -10.82 8.56 1.23
C ALA A 253 -10.58 7.60 2.38
N GLU A 254 -9.39 7.01 2.43
CA GLU A 254 -8.98 6.07 3.47
C GLU A 254 -8.99 6.71 4.85
N MET A 255 -8.49 7.95 4.99
CA MET A 255 -8.60 8.70 6.24
C MET A 255 -10.05 9.00 6.63
N LYS A 256 -10.85 9.50 5.68
CA LYS A 256 -12.23 9.89 5.95
C LYS A 256 -13.12 8.69 6.30
N MET A 257 -12.84 7.56 5.69
CA MET A 257 -13.56 6.30 5.88
C MET A 257 -12.95 5.46 7.00
N GLN A 258 -11.77 5.80 7.51
CA GLN A 258 -10.94 4.98 8.40
C GLN A 258 -10.75 3.53 7.90
N ARG A 259 -10.56 3.38 6.59
CA ARG A 259 -10.54 2.08 5.91
C ARG A 259 -9.52 2.10 4.80
N SER A 260 -8.68 1.06 4.67
CA SER A 260 -7.84 0.91 3.48
C SER A 260 -8.71 0.65 2.25
N LEU A 261 -8.36 1.24 1.11
CA LEU A 261 -9.01 0.99 -0.17
C LEU A 261 -8.04 0.18 -1.02
N GLY A 262 -8.56 -0.57 -1.99
CA GLY A 262 -7.75 -1.28 -2.98
C GLY A 262 -7.67 -0.47 -4.27
N LYS A 263 -8.45 -0.87 -5.28
CA LYS A 263 -8.48 -0.22 -6.59
C LYS A 263 -9.61 0.81 -6.65
N LEU A 264 -9.35 1.95 -7.27
CA LEU A 264 -10.37 2.93 -7.64
C LEU A 264 -10.70 2.75 -9.12
N ILE A 265 -11.99 2.70 -9.44
CA ILE A 265 -12.50 2.59 -10.81
C ILE A 265 -13.26 3.87 -11.14
N SER A 266 -12.91 4.52 -12.24
CA SER A 266 -13.58 5.73 -12.71
C SER A 266 -15.03 5.44 -13.14
N ALA A 267 -15.85 6.48 -13.28
CA ALA A 267 -17.22 6.36 -13.78
C ALA A 267 -17.32 5.67 -15.17
N ARG A 268 -16.22 5.68 -15.92
CA ARG A 268 -16.06 5.09 -17.26
C ARG A 268 -15.63 3.62 -17.22
N GLY A 269 -15.42 3.04 -16.04
CA GLY A 269 -15.06 1.63 -15.85
C GLY A 269 -13.56 1.33 -15.97
N ALA A 270 -12.69 2.35 -16.03
CA ALA A 270 -11.25 2.17 -16.07
C ALA A 270 -10.66 2.12 -14.65
N VAL A 271 -9.72 1.20 -14.42
CA VAL A 271 -8.93 1.16 -13.17
C VAL A 271 -7.96 2.33 -13.18
N MET A 272 -8.05 3.17 -12.15
CA MET A 272 -7.29 4.40 -12.04
C MET A 272 -5.87 4.12 -11.56
N LEU A 273 -4.87 4.75 -12.18
CA LEU A 273 -3.45 4.54 -11.84
C LEU A 273 -3.01 5.51 -10.74
N ALA A 274 -2.40 4.99 -9.67
CA ALA A 274 -2.02 5.72 -8.45
C ALA A 274 -1.22 7.02 -8.71
N SER A 275 -0.38 7.03 -9.74
CA SER A 275 0.51 8.13 -10.07
C SER A 275 -0.10 9.19 -11.00
N ARG A 276 -1.32 9.00 -11.51
CA ARG A 276 -1.97 9.93 -12.44
C ARG A 276 -2.87 10.91 -11.70
N THR A 277 -3.01 12.12 -12.23
CA THR A 277 -3.96 13.11 -11.71
C THR A 277 -5.40 12.71 -12.06
N LEU A 278 -6.37 13.13 -11.25
CA LEU A 278 -7.78 12.85 -11.51
C LEU A 278 -8.24 13.34 -12.89
N VAL A 279 -7.70 14.47 -13.34
CA VAL A 279 -7.95 15.01 -14.69
C VAL A 279 -7.37 14.12 -15.78
N GLN A 280 -6.17 13.55 -15.59
CA GLN A 280 -5.58 12.61 -16.55
C GLN A 280 -6.36 11.29 -16.63
N GLU A 281 -7.04 10.90 -15.55
CA GLU A 281 -7.97 9.78 -15.50
C GLU A 281 -9.37 10.12 -16.03
N GLY A 282 -9.59 11.38 -16.44
CA GLY A 282 -10.87 11.85 -17.00
C GLY A 282 -12.00 11.93 -15.98
N VAL A 283 -11.68 12.15 -14.70
CA VAL A 283 -12.65 12.36 -13.62
C VAL A 283 -13.14 13.79 -13.61
N GLU A 284 -14.46 13.95 -13.58
CA GLU A 284 -15.15 15.24 -13.56
C GLU A 284 -15.83 15.50 -12.20
N ASP A 285 -16.23 16.75 -11.95
CA ASP A 285 -16.94 17.11 -10.72
C ASP A 285 -18.29 16.40 -10.62
N GLY A 286 -18.57 15.78 -9.47
CA GLY A 286 -19.76 14.97 -9.23
C GLY A 286 -19.67 13.51 -9.68
N ASP A 287 -18.54 13.09 -10.28
CA ASP A 287 -18.36 11.72 -10.74
C ASP A 287 -18.44 10.70 -9.61
N VAL A 288 -18.95 9.51 -9.97
CA VAL A 288 -18.98 8.36 -9.08
C VAL A 288 -17.76 7.48 -9.36
N ILE A 289 -16.85 7.43 -8.40
CA ILE A 289 -15.69 6.54 -8.41
C ILE A 289 -16.06 5.31 -7.60
N THR A 290 -15.95 4.13 -8.21
CA THR A 290 -16.20 2.88 -7.49
C THR A 290 -14.91 2.47 -6.78
N ALA A 291 -14.96 2.32 -5.45
CA ALA A 291 -13.86 1.75 -4.70
C ALA A 291 -14.02 0.23 -4.54
N ILE A 292 -12.98 -0.50 -4.94
CA ILE A 292 -12.78 -1.91 -4.62
C ILE A 292 -11.86 -1.96 -3.40
N PHE A 293 -12.32 -2.59 -2.33
CA PHE A 293 -11.55 -2.80 -1.10
C PHE A 293 -10.37 -3.75 -1.35
N GLN A 294 -10.61 -4.86 -2.04
CA GLN A 294 -9.60 -5.79 -2.53
C GLN A 294 -10.14 -6.64 -3.68
N ASP A 295 -9.26 -7.30 -4.44
CA ASP A 295 -9.70 -8.27 -5.44
C ASP A 295 -10.40 -9.46 -4.76
N VAL A 296 -11.36 -10.08 -5.46
CA VAL A 296 -12.08 -11.22 -4.90
C VAL A 296 -11.11 -12.38 -4.66
N ALA A 297 -10.97 -12.77 -3.40
CA ALA A 297 -10.09 -13.84 -2.96
C ALA A 297 -10.92 -15.01 -2.45
N VAL A 298 -10.62 -16.23 -2.91
CA VAL A 298 -11.31 -17.44 -2.48
C VAL A 298 -10.37 -18.29 -1.64
N ALA A 299 -10.78 -18.60 -0.42
CA ALA A 299 -10.18 -19.61 0.44
C ALA A 299 -10.94 -20.93 0.28
N ALA A 300 -10.22 -22.04 0.32
CA ALA A 300 -10.79 -23.37 0.13
C ALA A 300 -10.44 -24.25 1.34
N ALA A 301 -11.47 -24.82 1.97
CA ALA A 301 -11.37 -25.93 2.90
C ALA A 301 -11.55 -27.26 2.13
N SER A 302 -11.61 -28.39 2.83
CA SER A 302 -11.79 -29.70 2.17
C SER A 302 -13.16 -29.81 1.48
N ASN A 303 -14.21 -29.33 2.13
CA ASN A 303 -15.62 -29.46 1.73
C ASN A 303 -16.38 -28.11 1.60
N ALA A 304 -15.71 -26.98 1.75
CA ALA A 304 -16.32 -25.66 1.68
C ALA A 304 -15.37 -24.61 1.09
N PHE A 305 -15.93 -23.50 0.62
CA PHE A 305 -15.19 -22.33 0.18
C PHE A 305 -15.71 -21.09 0.88
N ALA A 306 -14.83 -20.09 1.00
CA ALA A 306 -15.18 -18.76 1.45
C ALA A 306 -14.54 -17.73 0.51
N ALA A 307 -15.34 -16.80 0.00
CA ALA A 307 -14.86 -15.70 -0.83
C ALA A 307 -14.90 -14.40 -0.03
N ILE A 308 -13.79 -13.68 -0.03
CA ILE A 308 -13.81 -12.27 0.34
C ILE A 308 -14.20 -11.46 -0.89
N ARG A 309 -15.33 -10.78 -0.78
CA ARG A 309 -15.89 -9.93 -1.82
C ARG A 309 -15.09 -8.64 -1.91
N SER A 310 -15.27 -7.94 -3.02
CA SER A 310 -14.59 -6.67 -3.30
C SER A 310 -15.03 -5.51 -2.40
N ASP A 311 -16.05 -5.68 -1.57
CA ASP A 311 -16.42 -4.77 -0.48
C ASP A 311 -15.79 -5.12 0.87
N GLY A 312 -15.02 -6.21 0.95
CA GLY A 312 -14.40 -6.73 2.17
C GLY A 312 -15.31 -7.61 3.03
N SER A 313 -16.53 -7.91 2.58
CA SER A 313 -17.42 -8.88 3.23
C SER A 313 -17.12 -10.31 2.78
N VAL A 314 -17.51 -11.30 3.58
CA VAL A 314 -17.27 -12.72 3.26
C VAL A 314 -18.57 -13.42 2.91
N VAL A 315 -18.51 -14.35 1.96
CA VAL A 315 -19.58 -15.30 1.65
C VAL A 315 -18.98 -16.69 1.61
N ALA A 316 -19.60 -17.64 2.29
CA ALA A 316 -19.22 -19.05 2.29
C ALA A 316 -20.27 -19.91 1.56
N TRP A 317 -19.83 -21.05 1.04
CA TRP A 317 -20.71 -22.08 0.46
C TRP A 317 -20.06 -23.47 0.51
N GLY A 318 -20.87 -24.51 0.35
CA GLY A 318 -20.46 -25.91 0.50
C GLY A 318 -21.11 -26.54 1.72
N ASP A 319 -20.43 -27.51 2.34
CA ASP A 319 -20.95 -28.19 3.53
C ASP A 319 -21.14 -27.20 4.70
N PRO A 320 -22.37 -27.01 5.22
CA PRO A 320 -22.61 -26.12 6.35
C PRO A 320 -21.78 -26.47 7.60
N GLN A 321 -21.56 -27.76 7.87
CA GLN A 321 -20.75 -28.18 9.03
C GLN A 321 -19.25 -27.93 8.80
N GLY A 322 -18.81 -27.95 7.53
CA GLY A 322 -17.44 -27.64 7.12
C GLY A 322 -17.14 -26.15 6.91
N GLY A 323 -18.01 -25.26 7.39
CA GLY A 323 -17.83 -23.80 7.25
C GLY A 323 -18.41 -23.21 5.98
N GLY A 324 -19.23 -23.96 5.24
CA GLY A 324 -20.01 -23.48 4.10
C GLY A 324 -21.17 -22.56 4.48
N ASP A 325 -21.53 -22.47 5.76
CA ASP A 325 -22.47 -21.48 6.30
C ASP A 325 -21.77 -20.55 7.31
N CYS A 326 -21.75 -19.25 7.01
CA CYS A 326 -21.22 -18.20 7.88
C CYS A 326 -22.30 -17.23 8.39
N SER A 327 -23.59 -17.57 8.25
CA SER A 327 -24.73 -16.71 8.61
C SER A 327 -24.71 -16.25 10.07
N ALA A 328 -24.28 -17.12 10.99
CA ALA A 328 -24.15 -16.81 12.42
C ALA A 328 -23.16 -15.67 12.73
N VAL A 329 -22.11 -15.54 11.92
CA VAL A 329 -21.03 -14.53 12.09
C VAL A 329 -21.02 -13.48 10.98
N GLN A 330 -22.00 -13.49 10.07
CA GLN A 330 -22.04 -12.65 8.87
C GLN A 330 -21.88 -11.15 9.16
N LYS A 331 -22.44 -10.68 10.29
CA LYS A 331 -22.35 -9.28 10.72
C LYS A 331 -20.93 -8.88 11.14
N GLN A 332 -20.12 -9.83 11.59
CA GLN A 332 -18.73 -9.63 12.00
C GLN A 332 -17.76 -9.77 10.83
N LEU A 333 -18.15 -10.49 9.77
CA LEU A 333 -17.37 -10.72 8.56
C LEU A 333 -17.42 -9.51 7.59
N GLN A 334 -16.99 -8.36 8.10
CA GLN A 334 -16.82 -7.11 7.38
C GLN A 334 -15.38 -6.65 7.53
N HIS A 335 -14.84 -6.03 6.47
CA HIS A 335 -13.45 -5.54 6.42
C HIS A 335 -12.43 -6.66 6.64
N VAL A 336 -12.70 -7.83 6.05
CA VAL A 336 -11.79 -8.98 6.11
C VAL A 336 -10.65 -8.78 5.12
N GLN A 337 -9.41 -8.92 5.59
CA GLN A 337 -8.20 -8.81 4.79
C GLN A 337 -7.75 -10.16 4.22
N SER A 338 -7.86 -11.22 5.03
CA SER A 338 -7.46 -12.56 4.60
C SER A 338 -8.27 -13.63 5.34
N ILE A 339 -8.45 -14.77 4.70
CA ILE A 339 -9.06 -15.96 5.30
C ILE A 339 -8.05 -17.10 5.25
N GLN A 340 -7.82 -17.74 6.39
CA GLN A 340 -7.14 -19.03 6.47
C GLN A 340 -8.17 -20.15 6.65
N ALA A 341 -7.93 -21.28 5.99
CA ALA A 341 -8.81 -22.44 6.04
C ALA A 341 -8.10 -23.64 6.67
N ALA A 342 -8.79 -24.31 7.59
CA ALA A 342 -8.51 -25.67 8.02
C ALA A 342 -9.40 -26.63 7.21
N TRP A 343 -9.41 -27.94 7.51
CA TRP A 343 -10.19 -28.91 6.72
C TRP A 343 -11.69 -28.64 6.71
N GLY A 344 -12.26 -28.12 7.80
CA GLY A 344 -13.68 -27.80 7.91
C GLY A 344 -13.98 -26.50 8.67
N ALA A 345 -12.99 -25.63 8.86
CA ALA A 345 -13.16 -24.38 9.59
C ALA A 345 -12.38 -23.24 8.89
N PHE A 346 -12.78 -22.01 9.18
CA PHE A 346 -12.16 -20.81 8.63
C PHE A 346 -11.87 -19.79 9.74
N ALA A 347 -10.80 -19.02 9.54
CA ALA A 347 -10.44 -17.88 10.37
C ALA A 347 -10.21 -16.66 9.46
N ALA A 348 -11.02 -15.62 9.64
CA ALA A 348 -10.91 -14.34 8.95
C ALA A 348 -10.14 -13.35 9.81
N LEU A 349 -9.03 -12.82 9.27
CA LEU A 349 -8.33 -11.68 9.82
C LEU A 349 -8.95 -10.39 9.29
N ARG A 350 -9.42 -9.54 10.19
CA ARG A 350 -9.99 -8.22 9.89
C ARG A 350 -8.91 -7.15 9.88
N THR A 351 -9.17 -6.03 9.20
CA THR A 351 -8.21 -4.92 9.11
C THR A 351 -7.93 -4.21 10.44
N ASP A 352 -8.76 -4.43 11.46
CA ASP A 352 -8.54 -3.93 12.82
C ASP A 352 -7.65 -4.89 13.66
N GLY A 353 -7.09 -5.93 13.03
CA GLY A 353 -6.27 -6.94 13.70
C GLY A 353 -7.07 -7.95 14.54
N SER A 354 -8.41 -7.93 14.48
CA SER A 354 -9.25 -8.93 15.14
C SER A 354 -9.50 -10.15 14.25
N VAL A 355 -9.82 -11.28 14.89
CA VAL A 355 -10.10 -12.55 14.18
C VAL A 355 -11.52 -13.02 14.44
N VAL A 356 -12.19 -13.44 13.36
CA VAL A 356 -13.53 -14.06 13.39
C VAL A 356 -13.42 -15.47 12.82
N THR A 357 -13.95 -16.46 13.51
CA THR A 357 -13.89 -17.89 13.12
C THR A 357 -15.28 -18.46 12.89
N TRP A 358 -15.38 -19.49 12.05
CA TRP A 358 -16.61 -20.26 11.81
C TRP A 358 -16.31 -21.64 11.20
N GLY A 359 -17.32 -22.49 11.15
CA GLY A 359 -17.25 -23.86 10.65
C GLY A 359 -17.19 -24.89 11.77
N ASP A 360 -16.51 -26.00 11.53
CA ASP A 360 -16.41 -27.11 12.47
C ASP A 360 -15.83 -26.65 13.81
N ARG A 361 -16.57 -26.91 14.88
CA ARG A 361 -16.23 -26.50 16.25
C ARG A 361 -14.88 -27.07 16.67
N ASP A 362 -14.67 -28.36 16.43
CA ASP A 362 -13.48 -29.07 16.91
C ASP A 362 -12.25 -28.75 16.04
N GLY A 363 -12.46 -28.46 14.75
CA GLY A 363 -11.44 -27.98 13.81
C GLY A 363 -11.02 -26.52 13.97
N GLY A 364 -11.50 -25.81 14.99
CA GLY A 364 -11.13 -24.41 15.28
C GLY A 364 -12.11 -23.34 14.78
N GLY A 365 -13.32 -23.73 14.37
CA GLY A 365 -14.43 -22.83 14.08
C GLY A 365 -15.05 -22.18 15.32
N ASP A 366 -14.75 -22.68 16.52
CA ASP A 366 -15.07 -22.03 17.80
C ASP A 366 -13.80 -21.48 18.47
N SER A 367 -13.64 -20.16 18.43
CA SER A 367 -12.56 -19.44 19.13
C SER A 367 -12.98 -18.79 20.45
N SER A 368 -14.16 -19.11 21.00
CA SER A 368 -14.73 -18.43 22.17
C SER A 368 -13.80 -18.41 23.39
N LEU A 369 -13.04 -19.48 23.62
CA LEU A 369 -12.08 -19.58 24.73
C LEU A 369 -10.88 -18.63 24.62
N VAL A 370 -10.53 -18.21 23.41
CA VAL A 370 -9.37 -17.35 23.14
C VAL A 370 -9.76 -16.01 22.51
N GLN A 371 -11.05 -15.73 22.34
CA GLN A 371 -11.55 -14.56 21.59
C GLN A 371 -11.01 -13.23 22.12
N SER A 372 -10.83 -13.09 23.44
CA SER A 372 -10.27 -11.90 24.07
C SER A 372 -8.78 -11.67 23.76
N GLN A 373 -8.06 -12.71 23.32
CA GLN A 373 -6.65 -12.67 22.97
C GLN A 373 -6.42 -12.45 21.46
N LEU A 374 -7.45 -12.63 20.63
CA LEU A 374 -7.41 -12.49 19.17
C LEU A 374 -7.56 -11.02 18.74
N CYS A 375 -6.66 -10.17 19.23
CA CYS A 375 -6.53 -8.76 18.91
C CYS A 375 -5.08 -8.43 18.54
N ASN A 376 -4.90 -7.41 17.68
CA ASN A 376 -3.60 -7.05 17.09
C ASN A 376 -2.90 -8.25 16.45
N VAL A 377 -3.67 -9.10 15.78
CA VAL A 377 -3.17 -10.24 15.02
C VAL A 377 -2.63 -9.75 13.69
N SER A 378 -1.41 -10.14 13.35
CA SER A 378 -0.75 -9.80 12.09
C SER A 378 -0.81 -10.93 11.07
N GLN A 379 -0.81 -12.19 11.54
CA GLN A 379 -0.79 -13.36 10.66
C GLN A 379 -1.53 -14.54 11.31
N ILE A 380 -2.19 -15.36 10.50
CA ILE A 380 -2.80 -16.63 10.92
C ILE A 380 -2.19 -17.75 10.07
N GLN A 381 -1.94 -18.90 10.69
CA GLN A 381 -1.62 -20.16 10.04
C GLN A 381 -2.59 -21.24 10.48
N SER A 382 -2.84 -22.24 9.64
CA SER A 382 -3.72 -23.37 9.93
C SER A 382 -3.03 -24.71 9.72
N THR A 383 -3.33 -25.68 10.58
CA THR A 383 -3.17 -27.11 10.28
C THR A 383 -4.48 -27.63 9.69
N GLY A 384 -4.62 -28.96 9.54
CA GLY A 384 -5.89 -29.55 9.15
C GLY A 384 -7.01 -29.32 10.17
N LEU A 385 -6.68 -29.13 11.46
CA LEU A 385 -7.65 -29.15 12.57
C LEU A 385 -7.45 -28.04 13.62
N ALA A 386 -6.52 -27.11 13.42
CA ALA A 386 -6.23 -26.03 14.37
C ALA A 386 -5.68 -24.78 13.69
N PHE A 387 -5.62 -23.68 14.43
CA PHE A 387 -5.08 -22.41 13.99
C PHE A 387 -4.07 -21.85 14.99
N ALA A 388 -3.12 -21.08 14.48
CA ALA A 388 -2.16 -20.31 15.25
C ALA A 388 -2.08 -18.88 14.69
N ALA A 389 -2.31 -17.89 15.55
CA ALA A 389 -2.21 -16.47 15.24
C ALA A 389 -0.91 -15.89 15.83
N ILE A 390 -0.18 -15.13 15.02
CA ILE A 390 0.94 -14.29 15.45
C ILE A 390 0.39 -12.89 15.69
N LYS A 391 0.66 -12.34 16.87
CA LYS A 391 0.32 -10.97 17.23
C LYS A 391 1.42 -10.00 16.80
N GLU A 392 1.11 -8.71 16.71
CA GLU A 392 2.07 -7.65 16.39
C GLU A 392 3.24 -7.56 17.39
N ASP A 393 3.01 -7.96 18.64
CA ASP A 393 4.03 -8.05 19.69
C ASP A 393 4.92 -9.31 19.58
N GLY A 394 4.67 -10.18 18.60
CA GLY A 394 5.35 -11.46 18.41
C GLY A 394 4.88 -12.59 19.34
N GLY A 395 3.81 -12.39 20.11
CA GLY A 395 3.13 -13.44 20.86
C GLY A 395 2.29 -14.35 19.96
N VAL A 396 2.02 -15.57 20.43
CA VAL A 396 1.23 -16.57 19.68
C VAL A 396 -0.01 -16.98 20.45
N VAL A 397 -1.14 -17.04 19.76
CA VAL A 397 -2.41 -17.57 20.26
C VAL A 397 -2.83 -18.75 19.39
N VAL A 398 -3.16 -19.89 20.01
CA VAL A 398 -3.59 -21.10 19.29
C VAL A 398 -4.98 -21.54 19.73
N TRP A 399 -5.72 -22.18 18.82
CA TRP A 399 -7.03 -22.76 19.11
C TRP A 399 -7.39 -23.88 18.11
N GLY A 400 -8.46 -24.62 18.40
CA GLY A 400 -8.89 -25.80 17.65
C GLY A 400 -8.48 -27.11 18.33
N SER A 401 -8.43 -28.19 17.58
CA SER A 401 -8.20 -29.53 18.12
C SER A 401 -6.82 -29.64 18.76
N ARG A 402 -6.77 -30.25 19.94
CA ARG A 402 -5.52 -30.58 20.65
C ARG A 402 -4.58 -31.40 19.77
N ASP A 403 -5.13 -32.38 19.07
CA ASP A 403 -4.36 -33.26 18.18
C ASP A 403 -3.90 -32.53 16.91
N GLY A 404 -4.53 -31.41 16.55
CA GLY A 404 -4.11 -30.56 15.43
C GLY A 404 -3.10 -29.47 15.81
N GLY A 405 -2.68 -29.37 17.08
CA GLY A 405 -1.83 -28.28 17.57
C GLY A 405 -2.56 -27.07 18.15
N GLY A 406 -3.85 -27.22 18.46
CA GLY A 406 -4.65 -26.21 19.17
C GLY A 406 -4.35 -26.08 20.66
N ASP A 407 -3.39 -26.85 21.19
CA ASP A 407 -2.88 -26.75 22.56
C ASP A 407 -1.36 -26.52 22.54
N CYS A 408 -0.93 -25.36 23.05
CA CYS A 408 0.49 -25.00 23.18
C CYS A 408 0.96 -24.90 24.63
N ARG A 409 0.20 -25.41 25.64
CA ARG A 409 0.55 -25.22 27.07
C ARG A 409 1.96 -25.69 27.42
N ALA A 410 2.41 -26.78 26.81
CA ALA A 410 3.75 -27.34 27.03
C ALA A 410 4.89 -26.44 26.54
N VAL A 411 4.63 -25.55 25.58
CA VAL A 411 5.65 -24.71 24.94
C VAL A 411 5.34 -23.21 25.07
N ARG A 412 4.29 -22.83 25.82
CA ARG A 412 3.77 -21.47 25.90
C ARG A 412 4.83 -20.45 26.31
N ASP A 413 5.67 -20.80 27.27
CA ASP A 413 6.71 -19.91 27.80
C ASP A 413 7.84 -19.65 26.78
N HIS A 414 7.87 -20.41 25.68
CA HIS A 414 8.83 -20.26 24.58
C HIS A 414 8.23 -19.57 23.35
N LEU A 415 6.92 -19.26 23.33
CA LEU A 415 6.22 -18.66 22.18
C LEU A 415 6.16 -17.12 22.28
N TYR A 416 7.34 -16.50 22.31
CA TYR A 416 7.51 -15.04 22.30
C TYR A 416 8.52 -14.60 21.25
N SER A 417 8.37 -13.34 20.79
CA SER A 417 9.17 -12.78 19.70
C SER A 417 9.19 -13.68 18.46
N VAL A 418 8.07 -14.35 18.18
CA VAL A 418 7.89 -15.22 17.03
C VAL A 418 7.77 -14.35 15.78
N ARG A 419 8.59 -14.66 14.77
CA ARG A 419 8.58 -13.95 13.48
C ARG A 419 7.82 -14.71 12.40
N GLN A 420 7.77 -16.04 12.51
CA GLN A 420 7.18 -16.90 11.51
C GLN A 420 6.64 -18.17 12.16
N ILE A 421 5.48 -18.63 11.69
CA ILE A 421 4.95 -19.96 11.96
C ILE A 421 4.81 -20.69 10.63
N GLN A 422 5.25 -21.94 10.60
CA GLN A 422 4.97 -22.90 9.54
C GLN A 422 4.07 -23.98 10.10
N SER A 423 3.13 -24.45 9.28
CA SER A 423 2.19 -25.50 9.65
C SER A 423 2.31 -26.68 8.71
N ASN A 424 1.93 -27.85 9.22
CA ASN A 424 1.76 -29.06 8.46
C ASN A 424 0.34 -29.59 8.75
N SER A 425 -0.06 -30.78 8.29
CA SER A 425 -1.44 -31.24 8.51
C SER A 425 -1.84 -31.36 9.98
N MET A 426 -0.90 -31.53 10.92
CA MET A 426 -1.18 -31.84 12.34
C MET A 426 -0.30 -31.09 13.37
N ALA A 427 0.66 -30.28 12.94
CA ALA A 427 1.61 -29.61 13.82
C ALA A 427 2.03 -28.23 13.30
N PHE A 428 2.61 -27.45 14.20
CA PHE A 428 3.19 -26.13 13.95
C PHE A 428 4.66 -26.10 14.37
N ALA A 429 5.42 -25.23 13.71
CA ALA A 429 6.78 -24.86 14.07
C ALA A 429 6.94 -23.34 13.98
N ALA A 430 7.31 -22.70 15.09
CA ALA A 430 7.56 -21.28 15.21
C ALA A 430 9.06 -20.98 15.16
N LEU A 431 9.45 -20.02 14.31
CA LEU A 431 10.78 -19.43 14.27
C LEU A 431 10.78 -18.12 15.07
N ARG A 432 11.66 -18.04 16.05
CA ARG A 432 11.83 -16.87 16.92
C ARG A 432 12.86 -15.90 16.35
N ALA A 433 12.82 -14.67 16.84
CA ALA A 433 13.72 -13.60 16.43
C ALA A 433 15.21 -13.88 16.67
N ASP A 434 15.53 -14.75 17.62
CA ASP A 434 16.87 -15.21 17.96
C ASP A 434 17.37 -16.39 17.09
N GLY A 435 16.56 -16.87 16.15
CA GLY A 435 16.90 -17.98 15.28
C GLY A 435 16.69 -19.36 15.94
N SER A 436 16.00 -19.42 17.06
CA SER A 436 15.55 -20.69 17.67
C SER A 436 14.18 -21.14 17.14
N VAL A 437 13.92 -22.45 17.19
CA VAL A 437 12.67 -23.06 16.71
C VAL A 437 11.95 -23.82 17.81
N VAL A 438 10.64 -23.57 17.90
CA VAL A 438 9.74 -24.24 18.84
C VAL A 438 8.64 -24.94 18.05
N SER A 439 8.46 -26.24 18.23
CA SER A 439 7.41 -27.02 17.56
C SER A 439 6.41 -27.61 18.55
N TRP A 440 5.15 -27.74 18.13
CA TRP A 440 4.07 -28.36 18.89
C TRP A 440 3.01 -28.95 17.95
N GLY A 441 2.14 -29.82 18.44
CA GLY A 441 1.14 -30.53 17.61
C GLY A 441 0.84 -31.94 18.11
N ALA A 442 0.26 -32.76 17.24
CA ALA A 442 -0.06 -34.17 17.50
C ALA A 442 1.08 -34.94 18.17
N GLN A 443 0.78 -35.71 19.23
CA GLN A 443 1.77 -36.50 19.97
C GLN A 443 2.38 -37.67 19.15
N LEU A 444 1.73 -38.10 18.06
CA LEU A 444 2.11 -39.28 17.28
C LEU A 444 3.24 -39.07 16.25
N GLY A 445 4.13 -38.10 16.47
CA GLY A 445 5.31 -37.92 15.60
C GLY A 445 4.98 -37.30 14.24
N TYR A 446 4.24 -36.20 14.22
CA TYR A 446 3.94 -35.40 13.01
C TYR A 446 4.67 -34.05 12.99
N GLY A 447 5.89 -33.97 13.55
CA GLY A 447 6.64 -32.70 13.65
C GLY A 447 6.47 -31.93 14.95
N SER A 448 5.66 -32.42 15.88
CA SER A 448 5.53 -31.86 17.23
C SER A 448 6.78 -32.07 18.08
N HIS A 449 7.40 -33.25 18.00
CA HIS A 449 8.59 -33.62 18.76
C HIS A 449 9.87 -33.29 17.96
N SER A 450 10.63 -32.32 18.47
CA SER A 450 11.96 -31.94 17.96
C SER A 450 13.10 -32.38 18.86
N SER A 451 12.83 -33.22 19.88
CA SER A 451 13.82 -33.62 20.89
C SER A 451 15.09 -34.25 20.30
N ALA A 452 14.97 -35.00 19.21
CA ALA A 452 16.12 -35.60 18.52
C ALA A 452 17.07 -34.58 17.87
N VAL A 453 16.62 -33.35 17.66
CA VAL A 453 17.37 -32.27 17.00
C VAL A 453 17.36 -30.98 17.81
N LEU A 454 17.07 -31.05 19.11
CA LEU A 454 16.86 -29.87 19.94
C LEU A 454 18.07 -28.94 19.92
N ASP A 455 19.28 -29.50 20.10
CA ASP A 455 20.54 -28.74 20.08
C ASP A 455 20.76 -28.04 18.73
N GLU A 456 20.27 -28.63 17.63
CA GLU A 456 20.36 -28.04 16.31
C GLU A 456 19.35 -26.91 16.08
N LEU A 457 18.26 -26.86 16.84
CA LEU A 457 17.18 -25.89 16.68
C LEU A 457 17.23 -24.73 17.69
N GLN A 458 18.23 -24.69 18.58
CA GLN A 458 18.37 -23.64 19.59
C GLN A 458 18.88 -22.31 19.02
N GLU A 459 19.60 -22.30 17.91
CA GLU A 459 20.12 -21.08 17.29
C GLU A 459 20.45 -21.27 15.80
N GLY A 460 20.62 -20.14 15.10
CA GLY A 460 21.14 -20.10 13.74
C GLY A 460 20.18 -20.61 12.67
N VAL A 461 18.91 -20.87 13.00
CA VAL A 461 17.88 -21.19 12.01
C VAL A 461 17.45 -19.91 11.29
N LEU A 462 17.51 -19.94 9.97
CA LEU A 462 17.12 -18.85 9.09
C LEU A 462 15.68 -19.00 8.61
N ASN A 463 15.24 -20.24 8.33
CA ASN A 463 13.90 -20.52 7.83
C ASN A 463 13.43 -21.95 8.15
N ILE A 464 12.11 -22.16 8.19
CA ILE A 464 11.45 -23.46 8.39
C ILE A 464 10.60 -23.78 7.15
N TYR A 465 10.54 -25.06 6.79
CA TYR A 465 9.77 -25.62 5.69
C TYR A 465 8.86 -26.75 6.19
N SER A 466 7.61 -26.76 5.72
CA SER A 466 6.66 -27.84 5.96
C SER A 466 6.86 -28.99 4.96
N LEU A 467 6.79 -30.23 5.45
CA LEU A 467 7.00 -31.44 4.64
C LEU A 467 5.72 -32.25 4.40
N SER A 468 4.56 -31.79 4.90
CA SER A 468 3.35 -32.63 4.98
C SER A 468 2.58 -32.83 3.67
N ILE A 469 2.07 -34.04 3.51
CA ILE A 469 1.18 -34.53 2.44
C ILE A 469 -0.29 -34.30 2.83
N TYR A 470 -1.19 -34.29 1.84
CA TYR A 470 -2.65 -34.44 1.99
C TYR A 470 -3.09 -35.78 2.65
N SER A 471 -2.17 -36.62 3.14
CA SER A 471 -2.49 -37.88 3.81
C SER A 471 -1.80 -37.96 5.18
N HIS A 472 -2.46 -38.69 6.08
CA HIS A 472 -2.09 -38.89 7.47
C HIS A 472 -0.75 -39.62 7.69
N ASP A 473 -0.03 -40.05 6.64
CA ASP A 473 1.06 -41.03 6.83
C ASP A 473 2.44 -40.40 7.02
N PHE A 474 2.70 -39.19 6.51
CA PHE A 474 4.02 -38.54 6.60
C PHE A 474 3.89 -37.02 6.74
N ALA A 475 4.20 -36.49 7.92
CA ALA A 475 4.27 -35.06 8.18
C ALA A 475 5.49 -34.73 9.07
N GLY A 476 6.23 -33.70 8.68
CA GLY A 476 7.39 -33.23 9.41
C GLY A 476 7.77 -31.82 8.97
N PHE A 477 8.94 -31.39 9.42
CA PHE A 477 9.50 -30.09 9.12
C PHE A 477 10.98 -30.22 8.76
N ALA A 478 11.47 -29.20 8.06
CA ALA A 478 12.89 -29.00 7.84
C ALA A 478 13.27 -27.56 8.17
N ALA A 479 14.42 -27.37 8.80
CA ALA A 479 14.99 -26.06 9.12
C ALA A 479 16.27 -25.89 8.31
N ILE A 480 16.45 -24.67 7.80
CA ILE A 480 17.68 -24.25 7.14
C ILE A 480 18.43 -23.34 8.10
N LYS A 481 19.66 -23.72 8.42
CA LYS A 481 20.57 -22.95 9.27
C LYS A 481 21.57 -22.16 8.45
N SER A 482 22.23 -21.20 9.09
CA SER A 482 23.43 -20.56 8.54
C SER A 482 24.49 -21.60 8.16
N GLY A 483 25.19 -21.38 7.04
CA GLY A 483 26.18 -22.33 6.50
C GLY A 483 25.56 -23.56 5.81
N GLY A 484 24.33 -23.42 5.30
CA GLY A 484 23.76 -24.40 4.37
C GLY A 484 23.38 -25.74 4.98
N ARG A 485 23.16 -25.77 6.30
CA ARG A 485 22.82 -26.98 7.05
C ARG A 485 21.30 -27.17 7.09
N ILE A 486 20.83 -28.36 6.72
CA ILE A 486 19.41 -28.74 6.75
C ILE A 486 19.19 -29.70 7.91
N VAL A 487 18.18 -29.43 8.72
CA VAL A 487 17.80 -30.26 9.88
C VAL A 487 16.38 -30.72 9.69
N PHE A 488 16.14 -32.04 9.73
CA PHE A 488 14.82 -32.64 9.58
C PHE A 488 14.28 -33.17 10.91
N TRP A 489 12.99 -32.93 11.18
CA TRP A 489 12.30 -33.53 12.31
C TRP A 489 10.83 -33.83 12.00
N GLY A 490 10.22 -34.65 12.85
CA GLY A 490 8.82 -35.01 12.74
C GLY A 490 8.54 -36.23 11.89
N ASP A 491 9.08 -36.33 10.68
CA ASP A 491 8.89 -37.52 9.86
C ASP A 491 9.71 -38.70 10.43
N PRO A 492 9.10 -39.85 10.78
CA PRO A 492 9.84 -40.98 11.35
C PRO A 492 11.02 -41.49 10.53
N LEU A 493 11.02 -41.26 9.21
CA LEU A 493 12.04 -41.70 8.28
C LEU A 493 13.16 -40.69 8.09
N LEU A 494 12.92 -39.41 8.42
CA LEU A 494 13.88 -38.32 8.29
C LEU A 494 14.29 -37.70 9.63
N ASN A 495 13.64 -38.08 10.73
CA ASN A 495 13.87 -37.48 12.04
C ASN A 495 15.32 -37.64 12.49
N GLY A 496 15.96 -36.53 12.89
CA GLY A 496 17.37 -36.55 13.29
C GLY A 496 18.35 -36.48 12.13
N LEU A 497 17.86 -36.50 10.88
CA LEU A 497 18.74 -36.34 9.72
C LEU A 497 19.21 -34.89 9.65
N VAL A 498 20.53 -34.74 9.56
CA VAL A 498 21.18 -33.45 9.36
C VAL A 498 22.08 -33.53 8.14
N HIS A 499 21.89 -32.60 7.22
CA HIS A 499 22.69 -32.48 6.00
C HIS A 499 23.48 -31.19 6.02
N SER A 500 24.72 -31.21 5.54
CA SER A 500 25.61 -30.05 5.44
C SER A 500 26.21 -29.92 4.03
N GLY A 501 26.62 -28.71 3.66
CA GLY A 501 27.27 -28.45 2.36
C GLY A 501 26.32 -28.02 1.24
N LEU A 502 25.13 -27.50 1.57
CA LEU A 502 24.22 -26.84 0.64
C LEU A 502 23.96 -25.41 1.07
N ASP A 503 24.83 -24.49 0.67
CA ASP A 503 24.60 -23.07 0.92
C ASP A 503 23.45 -22.55 0.05
N ASP A 504 22.72 -21.53 0.54
CA ASP A 504 21.69 -20.80 -0.23
C ASP A 504 20.58 -21.64 -0.88
N ILE A 505 19.95 -22.55 -0.12
CA ILE A 505 18.82 -23.37 -0.61
C ILE A 505 17.64 -22.49 -1.06
N ALA A 506 17.23 -22.67 -2.33
CA ALA A 506 16.08 -22.03 -2.92
C ALA A 506 14.80 -22.86 -2.74
N HIS A 507 14.91 -24.19 -2.83
CA HIS A 507 13.76 -25.09 -2.88
C HIS A 507 14.06 -26.41 -2.15
N LEU A 508 13.13 -26.86 -1.30
CA LEU A 508 13.18 -28.14 -0.60
C LEU A 508 11.84 -28.87 -0.74
N GLN A 509 11.88 -30.16 -1.08
CA GLN A 509 10.70 -31.02 -1.23
C GLN A 509 10.93 -32.41 -0.65
N VAL A 510 9.87 -33.03 -0.14
CA VAL A 510 9.90 -34.37 0.48
C VAL A 510 8.75 -35.23 -0.05
N ALA A 511 9.04 -36.51 -0.33
CA ALA A 511 8.07 -37.52 -0.75
C ALA A 511 8.52 -38.94 -0.35
N GLY A 512 7.63 -39.73 0.26
CA GLY A 512 7.89 -41.14 0.61
C GLY A 512 9.13 -41.38 1.50
N GLY A 513 9.43 -40.46 2.42
CA GLY A 513 10.66 -40.47 3.24
C GLY A 513 11.95 -40.28 2.42
N ARG A 514 11.86 -39.52 1.33
CA ARG A 514 13.00 -39.04 0.55
C ARG A 514 12.87 -37.54 0.43
N TRP A 515 13.99 -36.85 0.38
CA TRP A 515 14.02 -35.40 0.21
C TRP A 515 14.88 -35.02 -0.99
N ALA A 516 14.61 -33.83 -1.52
CA ALA A 516 15.40 -33.19 -2.54
C ALA A 516 15.49 -31.69 -2.24
N ALA A 517 16.70 -31.13 -2.28
CA ALA A 517 16.95 -29.72 -2.07
C ALA A 517 17.77 -29.15 -3.22
N ALA A 518 17.36 -27.99 -3.73
CA ALA A 518 18.13 -27.24 -4.72
C ALA A 518 18.59 -25.91 -4.13
N SER A 519 19.89 -25.61 -4.30
CA SER A 519 20.48 -24.31 -4.01
C SER A 519 20.24 -23.30 -5.13
N GLN A 520 20.28 -22.02 -4.79
CA GLN A 520 20.29 -20.88 -5.71
C GLN A 520 21.44 -20.98 -6.72
N ASP A 521 22.59 -21.55 -6.32
CA ASP A 521 23.75 -21.78 -7.17
C ASP A 521 23.58 -22.96 -8.17
N GLY A 522 22.48 -23.71 -8.03
CA GLY A 522 22.13 -24.82 -8.89
C GLY A 522 22.54 -26.21 -8.37
N HIS A 523 23.13 -26.32 -7.18
CA HIS A 523 23.43 -27.63 -6.59
C HIS A 523 22.16 -28.37 -6.13
N LEU A 524 22.06 -29.66 -6.48
CA LEU A 524 20.92 -30.52 -6.12
C LEU A 524 21.37 -31.66 -5.19
N ALA A 525 20.83 -31.70 -3.98
CA ALA A 525 20.99 -32.84 -3.10
C ALA A 525 19.73 -33.70 -3.10
N LEU A 526 19.92 -35.03 -3.11
CA LEU A 526 18.86 -36.03 -3.16
C LEU A 526 19.11 -37.10 -2.09
N SER A 527 18.04 -37.52 -1.43
CA SER A 527 18.07 -38.69 -0.57
C SER A 527 17.89 -39.98 -1.38
N LEU A 528 18.89 -40.86 -1.31
CA LEU A 528 18.88 -42.21 -1.87
C LEU A 528 18.50 -43.21 -0.75
N ARG A 529 17.34 -43.90 -0.86
CA ARG A 529 17.08 -45.05 0.03
C ARG A 529 17.92 -46.25 -0.39
N SER A 530 19.02 -46.47 0.33
CA SER A 530 19.30 -47.73 1.03
C SER A 530 20.63 -47.55 1.78
N ILE A 531 20.57 -47.56 3.12
CA ILE A 531 21.63 -48.03 4.03
C ILE A 531 23.05 -47.53 3.66
N ARG A 532 23.48 -46.42 4.28
CA ARG A 532 24.84 -45.83 4.27
C ARG A 532 25.21 -44.87 3.13
N GLY A 533 24.55 -43.71 3.10
CA GLY A 533 25.17 -42.48 2.57
C GLY A 533 24.32 -41.70 1.58
N ASP A 534 24.08 -40.43 1.89
CA ASP A 534 23.50 -39.44 0.98
C ASP A 534 24.52 -39.12 -0.13
N ARG A 535 24.08 -39.08 -1.40
CA ARG A 535 24.89 -38.57 -2.50
C ARG A 535 24.39 -37.19 -2.89
N CYS A 536 25.24 -36.18 -2.71
CA CYS A 536 25.06 -34.90 -3.37
C CYS A 536 25.43 -35.09 -4.85
N LEU A 537 24.45 -34.90 -5.75
CA LEU A 537 24.72 -34.85 -7.18
C LEU A 537 24.97 -33.39 -7.54
N ARG A 538 26.22 -33.03 -7.82
CA ARG A 538 26.49 -31.78 -8.53
C ARG A 538 25.98 -31.96 -9.96
N VAL A 539 24.72 -31.59 -10.18
CA VAL A 539 24.20 -31.34 -11.52
C VAL A 539 24.64 -29.92 -11.83
N PRO A 540 25.65 -29.70 -12.69
CA PRO A 540 25.99 -28.36 -13.11
C PRO A 540 24.78 -27.85 -13.87
N GLU A 541 24.28 -26.69 -13.44
CA GLU A 541 23.21 -25.99 -14.12
C GLU A 541 21.86 -26.75 -14.05
N CYS A 542 21.02 -26.26 -13.12
CA CYS A 542 19.63 -25.92 -13.36
C CYS A 542 18.57 -26.82 -12.69
N ALA A 543 18.09 -26.47 -11.50
CA ALA A 543 16.71 -26.76 -11.09
C ALA A 543 15.89 -25.47 -11.16
N GLY A 544 14.87 -25.43 -12.01
CA GLY A 544 13.91 -24.32 -12.08
C GLY A 544 12.74 -24.50 -11.10
N SER A 545 12.41 -25.73 -10.75
CA SER A 545 11.37 -26.06 -9.76
C SER A 545 11.48 -27.51 -9.30
N LEU A 546 11.26 -27.77 -8.01
CA LEU A 546 11.06 -29.12 -7.48
C LEU A 546 9.58 -29.31 -7.18
N VAL A 547 8.99 -30.39 -7.68
CA VAL A 547 7.57 -30.70 -7.45
C VAL A 547 7.43 -32.11 -6.89
N ARG A 548 6.64 -32.23 -5.82
CA ARG A 548 6.41 -33.47 -5.10
C ARG A 548 5.12 -34.18 -5.51
N CYS A 549 5.13 -35.51 -5.38
CA CYS A 549 3.98 -36.41 -5.49
C CYS A 549 4.02 -37.36 -4.27
N ASN A 550 2.99 -38.18 -3.98
CA ASN A 550 2.99 -39.01 -2.76
C ASN A 550 4.21 -39.95 -2.69
N ASN A 551 4.57 -40.55 -3.82
CA ASN A 551 5.54 -41.66 -3.90
C ASN A 551 6.81 -41.34 -4.71
N TYR A 552 6.91 -40.15 -5.30
CA TYR A 552 8.05 -39.76 -6.13
C TYR A 552 8.22 -38.24 -6.16
N LEU A 553 9.42 -37.78 -6.55
CA LEU A 553 9.72 -36.37 -6.81
C LEU A 553 9.97 -36.17 -8.31
N ALA A 554 9.59 -35.01 -8.83
CA ALA A 554 9.93 -34.57 -10.17
C ALA A 554 10.70 -33.26 -10.09
N VAL A 555 11.86 -33.21 -10.75
CA VAL A 555 12.74 -32.05 -10.80
C VAL A 555 12.67 -31.47 -12.20
N LEU A 556 12.16 -30.23 -12.30
CA LEU A 556 12.21 -29.45 -13.52
C LEU A 556 13.57 -28.75 -13.61
N GLN A 557 14.31 -29.05 -14.68
CA GLN A 557 15.56 -28.39 -14.97
C GLN A 557 15.33 -27.09 -15.75
N LYS A 558 16.25 -26.12 -15.66
CA LYS A 558 16.14 -24.83 -16.40
C LYS A 558 16.32 -25.02 -17.91
N ASP A 559 16.94 -26.12 -18.36
CA ASP A 559 16.94 -26.52 -19.77
C ASP A 559 15.56 -27.04 -20.24
N GLY A 560 14.60 -27.15 -19.32
CA GLY A 560 13.24 -27.61 -19.56
C GLY A 560 13.08 -29.13 -19.57
N THR A 561 14.07 -29.91 -19.14
CA THR A 561 13.93 -31.36 -18.97
C THR A 561 13.38 -31.72 -17.59
N VAL A 562 12.79 -32.91 -17.45
CA VAL A 562 12.20 -33.38 -16.19
C VAL A 562 12.85 -34.70 -15.77
N GLN A 563 13.44 -34.69 -14.57
CA GLN A 563 13.97 -35.90 -13.95
C GLN A 563 13.03 -36.41 -12.85
N PHE A 564 12.85 -37.73 -12.81
CA PHE A 564 12.00 -38.39 -11.81
C PHE A 564 12.86 -39.12 -10.79
N TRP A 565 12.47 -39.01 -9.52
CA TRP A 565 13.11 -39.67 -8.41
C TRP A 565 12.13 -40.54 -7.64
N GLY A 566 12.49 -41.79 -7.41
CA GLY A 566 11.62 -42.76 -6.72
C GLY A 566 10.65 -43.53 -7.61
N ARG A 567 10.47 -43.11 -8.87
CA ARG A 567 9.87 -43.92 -9.93
C ARG A 567 10.64 -43.76 -11.22
N ILE A 568 10.64 -44.82 -12.03
CA ILE A 568 11.21 -44.81 -13.37
C ILE A 568 10.11 -44.36 -14.34
N ALA A 569 10.31 -43.20 -14.97
CA ALA A 569 9.42 -42.75 -16.03
C ALA A 569 9.58 -43.63 -17.27
N PRO A 570 8.50 -44.08 -17.92
CA PRO A 570 8.57 -44.84 -19.17
C PRO A 570 9.11 -43.97 -20.31
N THR A 571 9.66 -44.60 -21.36
CA THR A 571 10.31 -43.90 -22.48
C THR A 571 9.39 -42.89 -23.17
N TRP A 572 8.11 -43.22 -23.36
CA TRP A 572 7.15 -42.30 -23.96
C TRP A 572 7.02 -40.99 -23.16
N LEU A 573 6.98 -41.08 -21.82
CA LEU A 573 6.83 -39.92 -20.95
C LEU A 573 8.10 -39.07 -20.96
N ARG A 574 9.28 -39.70 -20.96
CA ARG A 574 10.56 -38.98 -21.10
C ARG A 574 10.67 -38.22 -22.42
N ASN A 575 10.21 -38.83 -23.52
CA ASN A 575 10.27 -38.22 -24.85
C ASN A 575 9.34 -37.00 -24.97
N GLU A 576 8.19 -37.05 -24.28
CA GLU A 576 7.21 -35.95 -24.27
C GLU A 576 7.63 -34.78 -23.36
N LEU A 577 8.39 -35.05 -22.29
CA LEU A 577 8.81 -34.06 -21.28
C LEU A 577 10.08 -33.29 -21.68
N SER A 578 9.99 -32.56 -22.78
CA SER A 578 11.01 -31.60 -23.23
C SER A 578 10.45 -30.17 -23.26
N ASN A 579 11.32 -29.19 -23.03
CA ASN A 579 10.93 -27.76 -23.00
C ASN A 579 9.82 -27.45 -21.98
N VAL A 580 9.79 -28.17 -20.87
CA VAL A 580 8.85 -27.95 -19.77
C VAL A 580 9.18 -26.62 -19.08
N VAL A 581 8.16 -25.84 -18.76
CA VAL A 581 8.28 -24.57 -18.02
C VAL A 581 7.63 -24.64 -16.64
N ARG A 582 6.74 -25.60 -16.41
CA ARG A 582 6.06 -25.77 -15.13
C ARG A 582 5.58 -27.19 -14.90
N LEU A 583 5.63 -27.63 -13.66
CA LEU A 583 5.11 -28.91 -13.19
C LEU A 583 4.01 -28.71 -12.14
N ARG A 584 3.01 -29.60 -12.17
CA ARG A 584 1.92 -29.71 -11.18
C ARG A 584 1.61 -31.17 -10.92
N MET A 585 1.47 -31.55 -9.66
CA MET A 585 1.23 -32.93 -9.23
C MET A 585 -0.01 -33.00 -8.34
N ALA A 586 -0.72 -34.12 -8.39
CA ALA A 586 -1.81 -34.45 -7.48
C ALA A 586 -1.85 -35.95 -7.20
N TRP A 587 -1.62 -36.33 -5.93
CA TRP A 587 -1.57 -37.73 -5.46
C TRP A 587 -0.61 -38.64 -6.22
N GLU A 588 -1.05 -39.27 -7.32
CA GLU A 588 -0.24 -40.14 -8.20
C GLU A 588 -0.21 -39.66 -9.67
N ARG A 589 -0.82 -38.49 -9.92
CA ARG A 589 -0.96 -37.87 -11.23
C ARG A 589 -0.05 -36.66 -11.35
N GLY A 590 0.39 -36.39 -12.57
CA GLY A 590 1.21 -35.23 -12.88
C GLY A 590 0.80 -34.57 -14.19
N ALA A 591 1.09 -33.28 -14.27
CA ALA A 591 0.93 -32.46 -15.45
C ALA A 591 2.14 -31.54 -15.62
N ALA A 592 2.61 -31.39 -16.85
CA ALA A 592 3.73 -30.54 -17.23
C ALA A 592 3.29 -29.59 -18.33
N ILE A 593 3.49 -28.30 -18.14
CA ILE A 593 3.27 -27.27 -19.16
C ILE A 593 4.58 -27.10 -19.93
N ARG A 594 4.53 -27.14 -21.25
CA ARG A 594 5.67 -26.89 -22.14
C ARG A 594 5.72 -25.42 -22.57
N SER A 595 6.87 -24.97 -23.07
CA SER A 595 7.11 -23.58 -23.49
C SER A 595 6.20 -23.13 -24.63
N ASP A 596 5.76 -24.07 -25.47
CA ASP A 596 4.76 -23.88 -26.52
C ASP A 596 3.30 -23.79 -25.99
N GLY A 597 3.10 -23.95 -24.68
CA GLY A 597 1.80 -23.93 -24.02
C GLY A 597 1.03 -25.23 -24.09
N SER A 598 1.59 -26.30 -24.67
CA SER A 598 1.01 -27.64 -24.61
C SER A 598 1.20 -28.28 -23.23
N VAL A 599 0.39 -29.30 -22.91
CA VAL A 599 0.47 -29.99 -21.62
C VAL A 599 0.64 -31.49 -21.80
N VAL A 600 1.64 -32.04 -21.11
CA VAL A 600 1.85 -33.49 -20.95
C VAL A 600 1.25 -33.90 -19.62
N VAL A 601 0.36 -34.90 -19.63
CA VAL A 601 -0.32 -35.41 -18.42
C VAL A 601 -0.10 -36.90 -18.26
N TRP A 602 0.15 -37.34 -17.04
CA TRP A 602 0.41 -38.74 -16.71
C TRP A 602 -0.21 -39.14 -15.39
N GLU A 603 -0.41 -40.44 -15.24
CA GLU A 603 -0.81 -41.08 -13.99
C GLU A 603 0.06 -42.32 -13.79
N PHE A 604 0.68 -42.45 -12.61
CA PHE A 604 1.37 -43.67 -12.24
C PHE A 604 0.37 -44.65 -11.62
N THR A 605 0.01 -45.70 -12.36
CA THR A 605 -0.84 -46.79 -11.85
C THR A 605 0.02 -48.05 -11.66
N GLY A 606 0.18 -48.51 -10.41
CA GLY A 606 0.98 -49.70 -10.11
C GLY A 606 2.48 -49.51 -10.41
N THR A 607 3.04 -50.29 -11.34
CA THR A 607 4.47 -50.26 -11.71
C THR A 607 4.82 -49.36 -12.91
N GLY A 608 3.83 -48.76 -13.60
CA GLY A 608 4.07 -47.95 -14.81
C GLY A 608 3.24 -46.67 -14.87
N ALA A 609 3.63 -45.74 -15.75
CA ALA A 609 2.84 -44.54 -16.06
C ALA A 609 2.02 -44.71 -17.35
N LYS A 610 0.80 -44.18 -17.34
CA LYS A 610 -0.12 -44.08 -18.48
C LYS A 610 -0.45 -42.60 -18.76
N PRO A 611 -0.93 -42.24 -19.97
CA PRO A 611 -1.46 -40.90 -20.24
C PRO A 611 -2.61 -40.57 -19.27
N GLY A 612 -2.50 -39.44 -18.57
CA GLY A 612 -3.42 -39.05 -17.50
C GLY A 612 -4.72 -38.37 -17.96
N ALA A 613 -4.93 -38.24 -19.28
CA ALA A 613 -6.14 -37.71 -19.87
C ALA A 613 -6.45 -38.33 -21.24
N SER A 614 -7.72 -38.25 -21.65
CA SER A 614 -8.18 -38.70 -22.96
C SER A 614 -7.50 -37.91 -24.10
N ALA A 615 -7.46 -38.49 -25.30
CA ALA A 615 -6.90 -37.81 -26.48
C ALA A 615 -7.62 -36.49 -26.79
N LEU A 616 -8.95 -36.45 -26.59
CA LEU A 616 -9.76 -35.25 -26.75
C LEU A 616 -9.34 -34.13 -25.79
N VAL A 617 -9.16 -34.45 -24.51
CA VAL A 617 -8.68 -33.45 -23.53
C VAL A 617 -7.29 -32.96 -23.91
N ARG A 618 -6.37 -33.87 -24.29
CA ARG A 618 -5.02 -33.50 -24.71
C ARG A 618 -5.01 -32.53 -25.89
N SER A 619 -5.91 -32.70 -26.87
CA SER A 619 -6.04 -31.74 -27.98
C SER A 619 -6.53 -30.34 -27.58
N GLN A 620 -7.16 -30.21 -26.40
CA GLN A 620 -7.65 -28.92 -25.88
C GLN A 620 -6.62 -28.22 -24.96
N LEU A 621 -5.61 -28.95 -24.48
CA LEU A 621 -4.57 -28.44 -23.58
C LEU A 621 -3.48 -27.70 -24.36
N THR A 622 -3.87 -26.61 -25.01
CA THR A 622 -3.01 -25.70 -25.77
C THR A 622 -3.08 -24.29 -25.20
N ASP A 623 -1.97 -23.55 -25.24
CA ASP A 623 -1.86 -22.19 -24.68
C ASP A 623 -2.26 -22.11 -23.19
N VAL A 624 -1.84 -23.12 -22.42
CA VAL A 624 -2.13 -23.23 -20.98
C VAL A 624 -1.21 -22.28 -20.20
N LYS A 625 -1.81 -21.47 -19.32
CA LYS A 625 -1.13 -20.53 -18.42
C LYS A 625 -0.76 -21.20 -17.09
N ASP A 626 -1.69 -21.94 -16.49
CA ASP A 626 -1.48 -22.62 -15.21
C ASP A 626 -2.37 -23.87 -15.08
N ILE A 627 -1.99 -24.77 -14.17
CA ILE A 627 -2.76 -25.96 -13.82
C ILE A 627 -2.98 -25.99 -12.31
N HIS A 628 -4.23 -26.23 -11.92
CA HIS A 628 -4.68 -26.39 -10.55
C HIS A 628 -5.18 -27.81 -10.36
N ALA A 629 -5.01 -28.35 -9.15
CA ALA A 629 -5.37 -29.74 -8.88
C ALA A 629 -5.91 -29.93 -7.47
N ASN A 630 -6.88 -30.82 -7.35
CA ASN A 630 -7.27 -31.45 -6.09
C ASN A 630 -6.82 -32.93 -6.13
N PRO A 631 -6.99 -33.73 -5.06
CA PRO A 631 -6.54 -35.12 -5.04
C PRO A 631 -7.10 -36.01 -6.18
N PHE A 632 -8.20 -35.61 -6.83
CA PHE A 632 -8.96 -36.45 -7.76
C PHE A 632 -9.03 -35.91 -9.20
N ALA A 633 -8.77 -34.62 -9.42
CA ALA A 633 -8.99 -33.94 -10.69
C ALA A 633 -8.06 -32.75 -10.91
N PHE A 634 -8.03 -32.25 -12.15
CA PHE A 634 -7.25 -31.10 -12.58
C PHE A 634 -8.10 -30.09 -13.36
N ALA A 635 -7.68 -28.83 -13.31
CA ALA A 635 -8.20 -27.73 -14.10
C ALA A 635 -7.04 -26.91 -14.69
N ALA A 636 -6.98 -26.80 -16.02
CA ALA A 636 -6.04 -25.97 -16.74
C ALA A 636 -6.67 -24.62 -17.08
N LEU A 637 -6.04 -23.54 -16.65
CA LEU A 637 -6.36 -22.18 -17.04
C LEU A 637 -5.57 -21.81 -18.29
N ARG A 638 -6.25 -21.49 -19.39
CA ARG A 638 -5.63 -21.04 -20.64
C ARG A 638 -5.38 -19.54 -20.64
N ARG A 639 -4.45 -19.05 -21.48
CA ARG A 639 -4.14 -17.60 -21.53
C ARG A 639 -5.31 -16.74 -22.02
N ASP A 640 -6.21 -17.31 -22.81
CA ASP A 640 -7.48 -16.69 -23.23
C ASP A 640 -8.53 -16.60 -22.10
N GLY A 641 -8.24 -17.14 -20.91
CA GLY A 641 -9.15 -17.14 -19.76
C GLY A 641 -10.20 -18.26 -19.79
N SER A 642 -10.12 -19.22 -20.72
CA SER A 642 -10.92 -20.44 -20.71
C SER A 642 -10.32 -21.53 -19.82
N VAL A 643 -11.15 -22.49 -19.39
CA VAL A 643 -10.73 -23.60 -18.52
C VAL A 643 -11.03 -24.95 -19.15
N VAL A 644 -10.06 -25.87 -19.04
CA VAL A 644 -10.19 -27.27 -19.46
C VAL A 644 -9.99 -28.16 -18.23
N THR A 645 -10.88 -29.13 -18.00
CA THR A 645 -10.84 -30.00 -16.81
C THR A 645 -10.71 -31.46 -17.19
N TRP A 646 -10.10 -32.26 -16.30
CA TRP A 646 -9.98 -33.71 -16.45
C TRP A 646 -9.74 -34.42 -15.12
N GLY A 647 -9.85 -35.75 -15.13
CA GLY A 647 -9.75 -36.60 -13.93
C GLY A 647 -11.12 -37.15 -13.53
N ASN A 648 -11.33 -37.33 -12.22
CA ASN A 648 -12.61 -37.85 -11.73
C ASN A 648 -13.73 -36.81 -11.92
N GLY A 649 -14.74 -37.18 -12.71
CA GLY A 649 -15.86 -36.29 -13.05
C GLY A 649 -16.66 -35.79 -11.86
N LEU A 650 -16.83 -36.62 -10.80
CA LEU A 650 -17.57 -36.25 -9.59
C LEU A 650 -16.86 -35.16 -8.80
N TYR A 651 -15.52 -35.12 -8.85
CA TYR A 651 -14.68 -34.23 -8.05
C TYR A 651 -14.07 -33.07 -8.87
N GLY A 652 -14.74 -32.69 -9.96
CA GLY A 652 -14.38 -31.51 -10.75
C GLY A 652 -13.62 -31.79 -12.05
N GLY A 653 -13.39 -33.07 -12.40
CA GLY A 653 -12.83 -33.47 -13.69
C GLY A 653 -13.81 -33.32 -14.87
N ASN A 654 -15.07 -32.95 -14.61
CA ASN A 654 -16.07 -32.61 -15.62
C ASN A 654 -16.69 -31.24 -15.29
N SER A 655 -16.40 -30.23 -16.12
CA SER A 655 -16.95 -28.87 -16.00
C SER A 655 -18.08 -28.56 -16.98
N ALA A 656 -18.65 -29.56 -17.67
CA ALA A 656 -19.62 -29.34 -18.75
C ALA A 656 -20.83 -28.48 -18.34
N ALA A 657 -21.32 -28.65 -17.10
CA ALA A 657 -22.45 -27.89 -16.55
C ALA A 657 -22.17 -26.38 -16.44
N VAL A 658 -20.92 -26.00 -16.18
CA VAL A 658 -20.50 -24.59 -15.98
C VAL A 658 -19.59 -24.08 -17.10
N GLN A 659 -19.33 -24.87 -18.15
CA GLN A 659 -18.34 -24.54 -19.19
C GLN A 659 -18.60 -23.19 -19.87
N ARG A 660 -19.88 -22.79 -20.01
CA ARG A 660 -20.25 -21.47 -20.56
C ARG A 660 -19.84 -20.30 -19.67
N GLN A 661 -19.74 -20.53 -18.36
CA GLN A 661 -19.34 -19.54 -17.35
C GLN A 661 -17.82 -19.46 -17.18
N LEU A 662 -17.09 -20.53 -17.52
CA LEU A 662 -15.62 -20.61 -17.44
C LEU A 662 -14.93 -19.86 -18.60
N LYS A 663 -15.20 -18.55 -18.69
CA LYS A 663 -14.61 -17.59 -19.62
C LYS A 663 -14.12 -16.38 -18.83
N ASP A 664 -13.05 -15.76 -19.32
CA ASP A 664 -12.35 -14.66 -18.67
C ASP A 664 -11.90 -14.99 -17.24
N VAL A 665 -11.60 -16.26 -16.97
CA VAL A 665 -11.10 -16.73 -15.68
C VAL A 665 -9.70 -16.14 -15.45
N VAL A 666 -9.48 -15.64 -14.24
CA VAL A 666 -8.20 -15.04 -13.83
C VAL A 666 -7.44 -15.91 -12.82
N SER A 667 -8.17 -16.65 -11.98
CA SER A 667 -7.62 -17.59 -11.01
C SER A 667 -8.58 -18.75 -10.76
N ILE A 668 -8.02 -19.89 -10.34
CA ILE A 668 -8.76 -21.08 -9.93
C ILE A 668 -8.24 -21.48 -8.56
N GLN A 669 -9.14 -21.82 -7.65
CA GLN A 669 -8.82 -22.38 -6.36
C GLN A 669 -9.37 -23.79 -6.22
N ALA A 670 -8.52 -24.71 -5.77
CA ALA A 670 -8.86 -26.12 -5.59
C ALA A 670 -9.19 -26.37 -4.12
N GLY A 671 -10.40 -26.90 -3.86
CA GLY A 671 -10.75 -27.51 -2.57
C GLY A 671 -10.43 -29.01 -2.59
N GLY A 672 -10.83 -29.75 -1.56
CA GLY A 672 -10.61 -31.21 -1.49
C GLY A 672 -11.37 -31.99 -2.57
N PHE A 673 -12.58 -31.54 -2.93
CA PHE A 673 -13.51 -32.27 -3.81
C PHE A 673 -14.10 -31.43 -4.96
N ALA A 674 -13.67 -30.18 -5.09
CA ALA A 674 -14.24 -29.20 -6.02
C ALA A 674 -13.22 -28.12 -6.40
N PHE A 675 -13.60 -27.27 -7.35
CA PHE A 675 -12.86 -26.08 -7.75
C PHE A 675 -13.77 -24.85 -7.72
N ALA A 676 -13.17 -23.68 -7.51
CA ALA A 676 -13.81 -22.38 -7.67
C ALA A 676 -12.96 -21.51 -8.59
N ALA A 677 -13.55 -20.93 -9.63
CA ALA A 677 -12.88 -20.01 -10.55
C ALA A 677 -13.36 -18.58 -10.32
N THR A 678 -12.40 -17.66 -10.15
CA THR A 678 -12.68 -16.22 -10.15
C THR A 678 -12.49 -15.69 -11.56
N ARG A 679 -13.50 -14.97 -12.05
CA ARG A 679 -13.53 -14.33 -13.36
C ARG A 679 -13.02 -12.89 -13.28
N ARG A 680 -12.62 -12.31 -14.42
CA ARG A 680 -12.09 -10.95 -14.53
C ARG A 680 -13.08 -9.89 -14.04
N ASP A 681 -14.37 -10.17 -14.16
CA ASP A 681 -15.46 -9.34 -13.64
C ASP A 681 -15.70 -9.52 -12.13
N GLY A 682 -14.83 -10.25 -11.41
CA GLY A 682 -14.94 -10.53 -9.98
C GLY A 682 -15.98 -11.60 -9.61
N SER A 683 -16.76 -12.12 -10.57
CA SER A 683 -17.69 -13.21 -10.27
C SER A 683 -16.97 -14.53 -10.04
N VAL A 684 -17.53 -15.37 -9.17
CA VAL A 684 -16.99 -16.69 -8.85
C VAL A 684 -17.96 -17.77 -9.32
N VAL A 685 -17.43 -18.86 -9.87
CA VAL A 685 -18.20 -20.06 -10.23
C VAL A 685 -17.48 -21.29 -9.71
N SER A 686 -18.20 -22.20 -9.04
CA SER A 686 -17.64 -23.48 -8.61
C SER A 686 -18.19 -24.67 -9.38
N TRP A 687 -17.44 -25.77 -9.39
CA TRP A 687 -17.84 -27.07 -9.95
C TRP A 687 -17.14 -28.22 -9.22
N GLY A 688 -17.72 -29.42 -9.33
CA GLY A 688 -17.27 -30.62 -8.62
C GLY A 688 -18.37 -31.16 -7.73
N LEU A 689 -18.01 -31.78 -6.60
CA LEU A 689 -19.00 -32.36 -5.69
C LEU A 689 -19.83 -31.22 -5.05
N PRO A 690 -21.17 -31.18 -5.22
CA PRO A 690 -21.99 -30.09 -4.67
C PRO A 690 -21.86 -29.95 -3.15
N ALA A 691 -21.89 -31.06 -2.43
CA ALA A 691 -21.67 -31.10 -0.98
C ALA A 691 -20.28 -30.62 -0.55
N GLY A 692 -19.29 -30.65 -1.45
CA GLY A 692 -17.93 -30.15 -1.22
C GLY A 692 -17.71 -28.71 -1.70
N GLY A 693 -18.79 -27.94 -1.93
CA GLY A 693 -18.71 -26.57 -2.44
C GLY A 693 -18.65 -26.45 -3.97
N GLY A 694 -18.85 -27.55 -4.69
CA GLY A 694 -18.89 -27.61 -6.16
C GLY A 694 -20.14 -26.98 -6.80
N ASP A 695 -21.05 -26.40 -6.02
CA ASP A 695 -22.19 -25.64 -6.53
C ASP A 695 -22.31 -24.29 -5.81
N SER A 696 -22.03 -23.20 -6.53
CA SER A 696 -22.13 -21.82 -6.03
C SER A 696 -23.45 -21.14 -6.40
N SER A 697 -24.39 -21.84 -7.05
CA SER A 697 -25.62 -21.24 -7.60
C SER A 697 -26.46 -20.50 -6.56
N LEU A 698 -26.55 -21.03 -5.34
CA LEU A 698 -27.29 -20.43 -4.23
C LEU A 698 -26.70 -19.10 -3.73
N VAL A 699 -25.39 -18.91 -3.89
CA VAL A 699 -24.67 -17.70 -3.48
C VAL A 699 -24.24 -16.84 -4.67
N GLN A 700 -24.63 -17.20 -5.89
CA GLN A 700 -24.17 -16.57 -7.12
C GLN A 700 -24.51 -15.09 -7.19
N GLU A 701 -25.66 -14.66 -6.66
CA GLU A 701 -26.02 -13.23 -6.58
C GLU A 701 -25.10 -12.44 -5.64
N GLN A 702 -24.58 -13.09 -4.59
CA GLN A 702 -23.67 -12.47 -3.63
C GLN A 702 -22.23 -12.47 -4.17
N LEU A 703 -21.85 -13.53 -4.89
CA LEU A 703 -20.57 -13.66 -5.59
C LEU A 703 -20.52 -12.83 -6.89
N GLY A 704 -21.65 -12.35 -7.40
CA GLY A 704 -21.76 -11.56 -8.62
C GLY A 704 -21.45 -10.06 -8.44
N HIS A 705 -20.91 -9.44 -9.49
CA HIS A 705 -20.61 -8.00 -9.50
C HIS A 705 -21.90 -7.18 -9.59
N ARG A 706 -22.39 -6.66 -8.46
CA ARG A 706 -23.61 -5.82 -8.35
C ARG A 706 -23.62 -4.52 -9.21
N ILE A 707 -22.52 -4.16 -9.87
CA ILE A 707 -22.37 -2.87 -10.59
C ILE A 707 -23.04 -2.88 -11.96
N VAL A 708 -22.96 -3.99 -12.68
CA VAL A 708 -23.33 -3.98 -14.12
C VAL A 708 -24.84 -4.11 -14.30
N ASP A 709 -25.51 -4.96 -13.51
CA ASP A 709 -26.92 -5.28 -13.75
C ASP A 709 -27.88 -4.24 -13.16
N LYS A 710 -27.55 -3.59 -12.04
CA LYS A 710 -28.39 -2.50 -11.52
C LYS A 710 -28.36 -1.28 -12.43
N LYS A 711 -27.21 -0.85 -12.96
CA LYS A 711 -27.15 0.28 -13.90
C LYS A 711 -27.88 -0.04 -15.21
N ARG A 712 -27.77 -1.27 -15.72
CA ARG A 712 -28.47 -1.69 -16.94
C ARG A 712 -29.98 -1.81 -16.73
N ALA A 713 -30.43 -2.31 -15.58
CA ALA A 713 -31.84 -2.39 -15.23
C ALA A 713 -32.45 -1.00 -14.96
N THR A 714 -31.73 -0.10 -14.30
CA THR A 714 -32.19 1.28 -14.05
C THR A 714 -32.22 2.09 -15.35
N MET A 715 -31.18 2.02 -16.19
CA MET A 715 -31.18 2.67 -17.51
C MET A 715 -32.22 2.07 -18.46
N SER A 716 -32.48 0.76 -18.39
CA SER A 716 -33.55 0.13 -19.19
C SER A 716 -34.94 0.54 -18.70
N ARG A 717 -35.14 0.76 -17.39
CA ARG A 717 -36.39 1.28 -16.82
C ARG A 717 -36.59 2.77 -17.13
N GLU A 718 -35.53 3.58 -17.10
CA GLU A 718 -35.58 4.98 -17.50
C GLU A 718 -35.79 5.14 -19.01
N ALA A 719 -35.12 4.35 -19.84
CA ALA A 719 -35.35 4.32 -21.28
C ALA A 719 -36.78 3.86 -21.63
N ALA A 720 -37.35 2.92 -20.86
CA ALA A 720 -38.75 2.52 -20.99
C ALA A 720 -39.73 3.63 -20.55
N LYS A 721 -39.40 4.39 -19.50
CA LYS A 721 -40.18 5.57 -19.07
C LYS A 721 -40.13 6.70 -20.09
N ILE A 722 -38.99 6.95 -20.73
CA ILE A 722 -38.82 7.97 -21.77
C ILE A 722 -39.62 7.59 -23.03
N LYS A 723 -39.71 6.31 -23.38
CA LYS A 723 -40.56 5.81 -24.47
C LYS A 723 -42.07 5.81 -24.14
N ALA A 724 -42.44 5.92 -22.86
CA ALA A 724 -43.84 5.91 -22.41
C ALA A 724 -44.46 7.31 -22.25
N VAL A 725 -43.75 8.40 -22.58
CA VAL A 725 -44.33 9.74 -22.60
C VAL A 725 -45.24 9.86 -23.83
N PRO A 726 -46.57 10.07 -23.69
CA PRO A 726 -47.46 10.22 -24.83
C PRO A 726 -47.15 11.54 -25.53
N HIS A 727 -46.96 11.51 -26.86
CA HIS A 727 -46.94 12.71 -27.68
C HIS A 727 -48.23 13.51 -27.48
N THR A 728 -48.14 14.60 -26.71
CA THR A 728 -49.18 15.63 -26.68
C THR A 728 -49.20 16.33 -28.04
N ARG A 729 -50.30 16.09 -28.74
CA ARG A 729 -50.66 16.66 -30.04
C ARG A 729 -50.63 18.19 -29.96
N THR A 730 -49.57 18.81 -30.47
CA THR A 730 -49.48 20.27 -30.62
C THR A 730 -50.46 20.69 -31.72
N LYS A 731 -51.50 21.45 -31.35
CA LYS A 731 -52.39 22.10 -32.32
C LYS A 731 -51.59 23.15 -33.09
N SER A 732 -51.46 22.95 -34.40
CA SER A 732 -50.87 23.88 -35.35
C SER A 732 -51.66 25.19 -35.40
N ARG A 733 -51.06 26.30 -34.95
CA ARG A 733 -51.57 27.65 -35.16
C ARG A 733 -51.12 28.11 -36.55
N VAL A 734 -52.05 28.13 -37.50
CA VAL A 734 -51.85 28.56 -38.89
C VAL A 734 -51.43 30.02 -38.93
N LEU A 735 -50.17 30.29 -39.28
CA LEU A 735 -49.70 31.61 -39.70
C LEU A 735 -50.05 31.81 -41.18
N LYS A 736 -51.10 32.59 -41.45
CA LYS A 736 -51.42 33.08 -42.80
C LYS A 736 -50.39 34.15 -43.20
N LYS A 737 -49.68 33.89 -44.31
CA LYS A 737 -48.89 34.89 -45.05
C LYS A 737 -49.82 35.91 -45.72
N PRO A 738 -49.43 37.19 -45.84
CA PRO A 738 -50.14 38.17 -46.65
C PRO A 738 -49.59 38.18 -48.07
N SER A 739 -50.46 38.10 -49.08
CA SER A 739 -50.13 38.49 -50.46
C SER A 739 -51.16 39.49 -50.97
N LYS A 740 -50.66 40.69 -51.26
CA LYS A 740 -51.27 41.84 -51.92
C LYS A 740 -51.97 41.46 -53.25
N LYS A 741 -53.19 41.96 -53.50
CA LYS A 741 -53.52 43.13 -54.36
C LYS A 741 -54.98 43.10 -54.86
N SER A 742 -55.66 44.24 -54.68
CA SER A 742 -56.65 44.93 -55.54
C SER A 742 -57.64 44.13 -56.41
N ALA A 743 -58.94 44.40 -56.25
CA ALA A 743 -59.73 45.21 -57.19
C ALA A 743 -61.23 45.26 -56.80
N LYS A 744 -61.77 46.48 -56.88
CA LYS A 744 -63.17 46.93 -56.80
C LYS A 744 -63.84 46.97 -55.42
#